data_AF-A0A416SPF3-F1
#
_entry.id   AF-A0A416SPF3-F1
#
_cell.length_a   1.000
_cell.length_b   1.000
_cell.length_c   1.000
_cell.angle_alpha   90.00
_cell.angle_beta   90.00
_cell.angle_gamma   90.00
#
_symmetry.space_group_name_H-M   'P 1'
#
loop_
_entity.id
_entity.type
_entity.pdbx_description
1 polymer ?
#
loop_
_entity_poly.entity_id
_entity_poly.type
_entity_poly.pdbx_seq_one_letter_code
_entity_poly.pdbx_strand_id
1 'polypeptide(L)'
;MIRLTGDPSDPDYWNTSGLTSVYDAGHDKGSGGILTFHDLLRISKGAIGDCSATVTLDIEASPPVYSYYPPHSLDVVFVLDVTASMMSGKSRKMALAKRALIQTIQLLWEQNKETRITIVPYARDAYIPNPFGGLSYNYLGTLFTWRRSTTSGNYIGQILGYRNGSFVSTTDIPAYMAQSEPLAASANLSLYNYYNYYKIQYSDIYNEDGSARPDTVLAGYLSTVYAQNPSAYNGNLIESVASGAPLTSEQLPYSMNDTGYENNTILENLIWAIPYGEDTNTQAGLNEACTLFKTPGFAQSDDILRRAVILITDGQANRSINPSYPDIYAAPGSTDSDFLPDIPGGIWKYFLYLKQTVPNLISEVASRSANNEELLLAMQRAYETAVEIKSPSGGNASLFVLGIEIDAQSPGPYTREDVLDILRTIATTGSYLHEAAEDSSQNPIIEELKRLARNLLILTGSLQVTVTDSINTALFEYVPGSLRIFGTQDTLKLKSISAPNITDPSDPEYTVYQKPALLPDISDQNVQDGIITINLGDLPYAPAAPESRTHIRLTYHIRAKGAAHGSHLHTNKDSETAVSFLEPNHLTADSPLLTYDNPLRTLHFPTPIVSCNADYTIEKYAGTATDDVFYKSISVTACQTVYYRFEVHNYTDSDAVFPLLYDVRGVQTIEEARSNPDRLIIAENFTVPAQSTAEFTAGYKTSCGEGTVSDFAVLETGDTYLYDNASVIVHDDTAYYTVEYLDKCTGQRICPDLLVTDVAACSVISAHDHIRCLPCWKFVCAIPYHLHLCEGENILKLYYVPC
;
A
#
# COMPACT_ATOMS: atom_id res chain seq x y z
N MET A 1 -4.96 28.82 6.47
CA MET A 1 -4.08 28.48 7.61
C MET A 1 -2.72 28.13 7.01
N ILE A 2 -1.67 28.87 7.36
CA ILE A 2 -0.29 28.68 6.83
C ILE A 2 0.30 27.41 7.45
N ARG A 3 1.12 26.65 6.71
CA ARG A 3 1.83 25.47 7.24
C ARG A 3 2.56 25.85 8.54
N LEU A 4 2.13 25.27 9.66
CA LEU A 4 2.57 25.69 11.00
C LEU A 4 4.05 25.36 11.22
N THR A 5 4.53 24.21 10.70
CA THR A 5 5.92 23.78 10.79
C THR A 5 6.36 22.97 9.56
N GLY A 6 7.68 22.88 9.33
CA GLY A 6 8.27 22.02 8.29
C GLY A 6 8.73 20.64 8.79
N ASP A 7 8.50 20.34 10.07
CA ASP A 7 9.01 19.15 10.76
C ASP A 7 7.87 18.15 11.00
N PRO A 8 7.85 16.98 10.34
CA PRO A 8 6.82 15.96 10.53
C PRO A 8 6.72 15.40 11.95
N SER A 9 7.74 15.60 12.79
CA SER A 9 7.74 15.21 14.20
C SER A 9 6.99 16.20 15.11
N ASP A 10 6.71 17.40 14.62
CA ASP A 10 5.95 18.41 15.36
C ASP A 10 4.43 18.07 15.32
N PRO A 11 3.72 18.05 16.46
CA PRO A 11 2.27 17.85 16.49
C PRO A 11 1.49 18.82 15.59
N ASP A 12 1.95 20.07 15.44
CA ASP A 12 1.29 21.11 14.65
C ASP A 12 1.53 20.94 13.14
N TYR A 13 2.37 19.97 12.72
CA TYR A 13 2.55 19.62 11.31
C TYR A 13 1.27 19.10 10.65
N TRP A 14 0.46 18.40 11.44
CA TRP A 14 -0.66 17.60 10.97
C TRP A 14 -2.00 18.26 11.27
N ASN A 15 -2.82 18.44 10.23
CA ASN A 15 -4.26 18.60 10.42
C ASN A 15 -4.87 17.22 10.60
N THR A 16 -5.70 17.03 11.62
CA THR A 16 -6.27 15.72 11.96
C THR A 16 -7.77 15.65 11.70
N SER A 17 -8.25 14.44 11.44
CA SER A 17 -9.69 14.13 11.29
C SER A 17 -10.47 14.25 12.60
N GLY A 18 -9.81 14.35 13.75
CA GLY A 18 -10.47 14.47 15.05
C GLY A 18 -11.21 13.20 15.45
N LEU A 19 -12.35 13.36 16.12
CA LEU A 19 -13.16 12.24 16.58
C LEU A 19 -13.93 11.60 15.40
N THR A 20 -13.81 10.29 15.29
CA THR A 20 -14.56 9.41 14.40
C THR A 20 -15.54 8.60 15.22
N SER A 21 -16.76 8.39 14.73
CA SER A 21 -17.79 7.56 15.40
C SER A 21 -18.44 6.62 14.38
N VAL A 22 -18.27 5.32 14.59
CA VAL A 22 -18.72 4.26 13.67
C VAL A 22 -19.46 3.18 14.43
N TYR A 23 -20.39 2.50 13.76
CA TYR A 23 -21.15 1.40 14.37
C TYR A 23 -20.42 0.07 14.23
N ASP A 24 -20.42 -0.73 15.31
CA ASP A 24 -19.94 -2.10 15.34
C ASP A 24 -21.04 -3.02 15.89
N ALA A 25 -21.56 -3.92 15.05
CA ALA A 25 -22.54 -4.92 15.44
C ALA A 25 -21.97 -5.98 16.40
N GLY A 26 -20.67 -6.25 16.34
CA GLY A 26 -20.01 -7.22 17.23
C GLY A 26 -19.72 -6.68 18.63
N HIS A 27 -19.84 -5.37 18.82
CA HIS A 27 -19.56 -4.72 20.10
C HIS A 27 -20.51 -5.19 21.22
N ASP A 28 -20.03 -5.10 22.47
CA ASP A 28 -20.72 -5.53 23.69
C ASP A 28 -21.38 -6.92 23.56
N LYS A 29 -20.56 -7.90 23.13
CA LYS A 29 -21.00 -9.29 22.95
C LYS A 29 -22.19 -9.42 21.99
N GLY A 30 -22.14 -8.67 20.89
CA GLY A 30 -23.13 -8.74 19.82
C GLY A 30 -24.42 -7.95 20.02
N SER A 31 -24.55 -7.15 21.09
CA SER A 31 -25.65 -6.17 21.18
C SER A 31 -25.43 -4.94 20.29
N GLY A 32 -24.20 -4.78 19.79
CA GLY A 32 -23.75 -3.68 18.97
C GLY A 32 -23.53 -2.38 19.75
N GLY A 33 -22.82 -1.44 19.14
CA GLY A 33 -22.51 -0.16 19.76
C GLY A 33 -21.76 0.80 18.85
N ILE A 34 -21.57 2.03 19.34
CA ILE A 34 -20.78 3.05 18.65
C ILE A 34 -19.36 3.01 19.19
N LEU A 35 -18.41 2.79 18.30
CA LEU A 35 -16.98 2.89 18.57
C LEU A 35 -16.50 4.30 18.24
N THR A 36 -15.60 4.82 19.07
CA THR A 36 -14.99 6.13 18.88
C THR A 36 -13.49 6.02 18.68
N PHE A 37 -12.99 6.63 17.61
CA PHE A 37 -11.56 6.66 17.29
C PHE A 37 -11.07 8.11 17.15
N HIS A 38 -9.80 8.34 17.45
CA HIS A 38 -9.18 9.65 17.26
C HIS A 38 -8.21 9.60 16.08
N ASP A 39 -8.31 10.61 15.22
CA ASP A 39 -7.33 10.94 14.20
C ASP A 39 -6.98 9.78 13.26
N LEU A 40 -8.00 9.07 12.77
CA LEU A 40 -7.83 7.97 11.80
C LEU A 40 -7.17 8.42 10.48
N LEU A 41 -7.31 9.70 10.16
CA LEU A 41 -6.66 10.37 9.04
C LEU A 41 -5.96 11.65 9.52
N ARG A 42 -4.74 11.88 9.06
CA ARG A 42 -3.96 13.12 9.25
C ARG A 42 -3.41 13.60 7.91
N ILE A 43 -3.39 14.90 7.68
CA ILE A 43 -2.92 15.49 6.43
C ILE A 43 -2.03 16.70 6.66
N SER A 44 -1.11 16.95 5.73
CA SER A 44 -0.28 18.15 5.70
C SER A 44 0.04 18.55 4.27
N LYS A 45 0.29 19.84 4.05
CA LYS A 45 0.69 20.37 2.75
C LYS A 45 1.80 21.41 2.91
N GLY A 46 2.79 21.33 2.05
CA GLY A 46 3.94 22.23 2.02
C GLY A 46 4.36 22.60 0.61
N ALA A 47 5.12 23.68 0.47
CA ALA A 47 5.78 24.07 -0.77
C ALA A 47 7.21 24.54 -0.47
N ILE A 48 8.17 24.20 -1.34
CA ILE A 48 9.58 24.59 -1.22
C ILE A 48 10.05 25.13 -2.58
N GLY A 49 10.65 26.33 -2.57
CA GLY A 49 11.14 27.04 -3.76
C GLY A 49 10.57 28.45 -3.86
N ASP A 50 10.91 29.12 -4.95
CA ASP A 50 10.53 30.52 -5.20
C ASP A 50 9.47 30.61 -6.31
N CYS A 51 9.78 31.29 -7.43
CA CYS A 51 8.95 31.35 -8.64
C CYS A 51 8.81 29.99 -9.35
N SER A 52 9.51 28.96 -8.89
CA SER A 52 9.26 27.56 -9.24
C SER A 52 9.40 26.77 -7.95
N ALA A 53 8.32 26.07 -7.58
CA ALA A 53 8.22 25.43 -6.28
C ALA A 53 7.79 23.97 -6.42
N THR A 54 8.30 23.15 -5.51
CA THR A 54 7.86 21.77 -5.30
C THR A 54 6.81 21.77 -4.21
N VAL A 55 5.60 21.31 -4.54
CA VAL A 55 4.51 21.14 -3.60
C VAL A 55 4.48 19.70 -3.13
N THR A 56 4.25 19.50 -1.83
CA THR A 56 4.18 18.20 -1.17
C THR A 56 2.88 18.10 -0.38
N LEU A 57 2.13 17.03 -0.56
CA LEU A 57 0.98 16.65 0.27
C LEU A 57 1.32 15.35 0.98
N ASP A 58 1.24 15.35 2.30
CA ASP A 58 1.40 14.17 3.14
C ASP A 58 0.04 13.76 3.69
N ILE A 59 -0.26 12.46 3.63
CA ILE A 59 -1.49 11.84 4.13
C ILE A 59 -1.08 10.64 4.97
N GLU A 60 -1.56 10.54 6.20
CA GLU A 60 -1.36 9.38 7.06
C GLU A 60 -2.70 8.81 7.51
N ALA A 61 -2.84 7.49 7.43
CA ALA A 61 -4.05 6.77 7.82
C ALA A 61 -3.75 5.66 8.84
N SER A 62 -4.71 5.45 9.73
CA SER A 62 -4.75 4.40 10.76
C SER A 62 -6.05 3.59 10.64
N PRO A 63 -6.05 2.29 10.91
CA PRO A 63 -7.24 1.47 10.71
C PRO A 63 -8.18 1.55 11.93
N PRO A 64 -9.50 1.72 11.74
CA PRO A 64 -10.48 1.42 12.79
C PRO A 64 -10.50 -0.10 13.10
N VAL A 65 -10.84 -0.46 14.34
CA VAL A 65 -10.85 -1.85 14.82
C VAL A 65 -12.24 -2.25 15.30
N TYR A 66 -12.76 -3.36 14.79
CA TYR A 66 -14.09 -3.92 15.06
C TYR A 66 -13.99 -5.28 15.75
N SER A 67 -15.09 -5.69 16.37
CA SER A 67 -15.21 -6.97 17.07
C SER A 67 -15.98 -7.98 16.23
N TYR A 68 -15.60 -9.25 16.29
CA TYR A 68 -16.45 -10.34 15.83
C TYR A 68 -17.33 -10.86 16.96
N TYR A 69 -18.60 -11.14 16.66
CA TYR A 69 -19.48 -11.84 17.60
C TYR A 69 -20.50 -12.76 16.88
N PRO A 70 -20.59 -14.05 17.27
CA PRO A 70 -19.67 -14.75 18.18
C PRO A 70 -18.26 -14.82 17.57
N PRO A 71 -17.20 -15.00 18.39
CA PRO A 71 -15.85 -15.19 17.86
C PRO A 71 -15.82 -16.32 16.84
N HIS A 72 -15.12 -16.14 15.72
CA HIS A 72 -15.07 -17.15 14.67
C HIS A 72 -14.16 -18.33 15.02
N SER A 73 -14.47 -19.50 14.47
CA SER A 73 -13.53 -20.62 14.46
C SER A 73 -12.39 -20.29 13.51
N LEU A 74 -11.15 -20.50 13.95
CA LEU A 74 -9.96 -20.27 13.15
C LEU A 74 -9.33 -21.61 12.72
N ASP A 75 -8.64 -21.60 11.58
CA ASP A 75 -7.68 -22.64 11.21
C ASP A 75 -6.28 -22.04 11.28
N VAL A 76 -5.51 -22.44 12.30
CA VAL A 76 -4.19 -21.85 12.60
C VAL A 76 -3.11 -22.90 12.39
N VAL A 77 -2.14 -22.57 11.51
CA VAL A 77 -0.94 -23.37 11.28
C VAL A 77 0.26 -22.66 11.90
N PHE A 78 0.82 -23.23 12.96
CA PHE A 78 2.09 -22.76 13.51
C PHE A 78 3.24 -23.38 12.75
N VAL A 79 4.06 -22.54 12.11
CA VAL A 79 5.29 -22.94 11.43
C VAL A 79 6.44 -22.63 12.36
N LEU A 80 6.96 -23.65 13.04
CA LEU A 80 7.91 -23.49 14.15
C LEU A 80 9.33 -23.86 13.70
N ASP A 81 10.22 -22.88 13.75
CA ASP A 81 11.65 -23.11 13.58
C ASP A 81 12.20 -23.96 14.73
N VAL A 82 12.79 -25.11 14.42
CA VAL A 82 13.36 -26.03 15.40
C VAL A 82 14.87 -26.20 15.25
N THR A 83 15.55 -25.19 14.71
CA THR A 83 16.97 -25.25 14.35
C THR A 83 17.95 -25.09 15.52
N ALA A 84 19.24 -25.34 15.24
CA ALA A 84 20.37 -25.21 16.16
C ALA A 84 20.42 -23.89 16.92
N SER A 85 20.19 -22.78 16.22
CA SER A 85 20.27 -21.43 16.76
C SER A 85 19.29 -21.24 17.92
N MET A 86 18.10 -21.87 17.84
CA MET A 86 17.05 -21.84 18.86
C MET A 86 17.44 -22.54 20.19
N MET A 87 18.54 -23.29 20.22
CA MET A 87 18.99 -24.06 21.40
C MET A 87 20.49 -23.96 21.67
N SER A 88 21.23 -23.13 20.91
CA SER A 88 22.69 -23.06 21.02
C SER A 88 23.12 -22.34 22.29
N GLY A 89 24.24 -22.77 22.90
CA GLY A 89 24.91 -22.01 23.95
C GLY A 89 24.07 -21.62 25.18
N LYS A 90 23.45 -22.59 25.87
CA LYS A 90 22.53 -22.36 27.02
C LYS A 90 21.29 -21.49 26.71
N SER A 91 20.99 -21.23 25.43
CA SER A 91 19.80 -20.49 25.03
C SER A 91 18.52 -21.26 25.37
N ARG A 92 17.50 -20.53 25.83
CA ARG A 92 16.16 -21.04 26.14
C ARG A 92 15.13 -20.69 25.06
N LYS A 93 15.52 -20.09 23.92
CA LYS A 93 14.59 -19.66 22.85
C LYS A 93 13.57 -20.73 22.48
N MET A 94 14.00 -21.95 22.19
CA MET A 94 13.10 -23.06 21.84
C MET A 94 12.13 -23.42 22.97
N ALA A 95 12.60 -23.47 24.22
CA ALA A 95 11.76 -23.78 25.36
C ALA A 95 10.70 -22.68 25.59
N LEU A 96 11.11 -21.42 25.48
CA LEU A 96 10.21 -20.27 25.61
C LEU A 96 9.22 -20.15 24.44
N ALA A 97 9.65 -20.43 23.21
CA ALA A 97 8.78 -20.48 22.03
C ALA A 97 7.72 -21.57 22.17
N LYS A 98 8.09 -22.76 22.66
CA LYS A 98 7.14 -23.85 22.96
C LYS A 98 6.16 -23.47 24.07
N ARG A 99 6.61 -22.80 25.14
CA ARG A 99 5.72 -22.28 26.19
C ARG A 99 4.76 -21.21 25.66
N ALA A 100 5.26 -20.31 24.81
CA ALA A 100 4.45 -19.30 24.12
C ALA A 100 3.39 -19.95 23.25
N LEU A 101 3.75 -21.00 22.51
CA LEU A 101 2.84 -21.78 21.68
C LEU A 101 1.70 -22.40 22.50
N ILE A 102 2.02 -23.08 23.62
CA ILE A 102 1.01 -23.65 24.54
C ILE A 102 0.03 -22.57 25.01
N GLN A 103 0.56 -21.47 25.52
CA GLN A 103 -0.22 -20.35 26.08
C GLN A 103 -1.07 -19.64 25.01
N THR A 104 -0.59 -19.58 23.78
CA THR A 104 -1.32 -18.97 22.65
C THR A 104 -2.44 -19.88 22.16
N ILE A 105 -2.20 -21.19 22.08
CA ILE A 105 -3.23 -22.18 21.76
C ILE A 105 -4.38 -22.12 22.79
N GLN A 106 -4.03 -22.03 24.08
CA GLN A 106 -5.02 -21.88 25.16
C GLN A 106 -5.83 -20.59 24.98
N LEU A 107 -5.18 -19.46 24.71
CA LEU A 107 -5.87 -18.18 24.43
C LEU A 107 -6.85 -18.30 23.26
N LEU A 108 -6.47 -18.97 22.17
CA LEU A 108 -7.35 -19.14 21.01
C LEU A 108 -8.56 -20.01 21.34
N TRP A 109 -8.39 -21.09 22.11
CA TRP A 109 -9.49 -21.95 22.53
C TRP A 109 -10.39 -21.35 23.61
N GLU A 110 -9.87 -20.46 24.46
CA GLU A 110 -10.67 -19.67 25.39
C GLU A 110 -11.67 -18.78 24.64
N GLN A 111 -11.27 -18.27 23.47
CA GLN A 111 -12.11 -17.42 22.63
C GLN A 111 -13.08 -18.25 21.77
N ASN A 112 -12.59 -19.31 21.14
CA ASN A 112 -13.43 -20.26 20.43
C ASN A 112 -12.84 -21.67 20.46
N LYS A 113 -13.54 -22.60 21.13
CA LYS A 113 -13.16 -24.01 21.28
C LYS A 113 -13.13 -24.81 19.96
N GLU A 114 -13.77 -24.30 18.90
CA GLU A 114 -13.77 -24.89 17.55
C GLU A 114 -12.55 -24.48 16.70
N THR A 115 -11.67 -23.62 17.25
CA THR A 115 -10.40 -23.29 16.59
C THR A 115 -9.54 -24.54 16.42
N ARG A 116 -9.08 -24.78 15.20
CA ARG A 116 -8.24 -25.93 14.84
C ARG A 116 -6.79 -25.51 14.74
N ILE A 117 -5.93 -26.26 15.42
CA ILE A 117 -4.49 -26.00 15.47
C ILE A 117 -3.74 -27.08 14.70
N THR A 118 -2.86 -26.68 13.78
CA THR A 118 -1.88 -27.57 13.17
C THR A 118 -0.49 -27.04 13.44
N ILE A 119 0.47 -27.92 13.75
CA ILE A 119 1.84 -27.51 14.05
C ILE A 119 2.76 -28.18 13.03
N VAL A 120 3.52 -27.35 12.33
CA VAL A 120 4.51 -27.74 11.33
C VAL A 120 5.88 -27.28 11.82
N PRO A 121 6.61 -28.13 12.56
CA PRO A 121 8.01 -27.85 12.83
C PRO A 121 8.80 -27.83 11.52
N TYR A 122 9.87 -27.04 11.43
CA TYR A 122 10.78 -27.08 10.30
C TYR A 122 12.22 -26.82 10.70
N ALA A 123 13.11 -27.42 9.93
CA ALA A 123 14.53 -27.10 9.94
C ALA A 123 15.00 -27.15 8.47
N ARG A 124 15.88 -28.07 8.10
CA ARG A 124 16.25 -28.33 6.69
C ARG A 124 15.06 -28.72 5.81
N ASP A 125 14.07 -29.40 6.39
CA ASP A 125 12.82 -29.80 5.74
C ASP A 125 11.65 -29.66 6.73
N ALA A 126 10.43 -29.63 6.21
CA ALA A 126 9.23 -29.55 7.03
C ALA A 126 8.87 -30.92 7.63
N TYR A 127 8.46 -30.89 8.89
CA TYR A 127 7.95 -32.03 9.61
C TYR A 127 6.43 -32.15 9.33
N ILE A 128 6.07 -32.95 8.32
CA ILE A 128 4.71 -33.01 7.74
C ILE A 128 3.71 -33.74 8.66
N PRO A 129 2.66 -33.05 9.16
CA PRO A 129 1.71 -33.64 10.10
C PRO A 129 0.73 -34.61 9.43
N ASN A 130 0.52 -35.79 10.04
CA ASN A 130 -0.41 -36.79 9.53
C ASN A 130 -1.75 -36.80 10.29
N PRO A 131 -2.89 -37.05 9.60
CA PRO A 131 -4.21 -37.13 10.23
C PRO A 131 -4.39 -38.24 11.28
N PHE A 132 -3.54 -39.28 11.27
CA PHE A 132 -3.64 -40.45 12.15
C PHE A 132 -2.63 -40.43 13.31
N GLY A 133 -1.96 -39.29 13.54
CA GLY A 133 -0.85 -39.18 14.48
C GLY A 133 0.51 -39.39 13.82
N GLY A 134 1.55 -38.84 14.45
CA GLY A 134 2.90 -38.79 13.94
C GLY A 134 3.05 -37.91 12.69
N LEU A 135 4.16 -38.07 11.99
CA LEU A 135 4.47 -37.37 10.75
C LEU A 135 4.83 -38.32 9.61
N SER A 136 4.72 -37.84 8.37
CA SER A 136 5.22 -38.57 7.19
C SER A 136 6.72 -38.33 6.91
N TYR A 137 7.45 -37.74 7.87
CA TYR A 137 8.84 -37.35 7.69
C TYR A 137 9.72 -38.57 7.35
N ASN A 138 10.40 -38.53 6.20
CA ASN A 138 11.36 -39.59 5.85
C ASN A 138 12.66 -39.41 6.64
N TYR A 139 12.65 -39.94 7.86
CA TYR A 139 13.79 -39.98 8.77
C TYR A 139 15.09 -40.44 8.07
N LEU A 140 15.08 -41.46 7.22
CA LEU A 140 16.30 -41.95 6.56
C LEU A 140 16.88 -40.99 5.51
N GLY A 141 16.07 -40.13 4.88
CA GLY A 141 16.56 -39.14 3.91
C GLY A 141 17.16 -37.90 4.56
N THR A 142 16.66 -37.50 5.73
CA THR A 142 17.01 -36.24 6.41
C THR A 142 17.94 -36.41 7.61
N LEU A 143 18.02 -37.61 8.21
CA LEU A 143 18.97 -37.96 9.28
C LEU A 143 20.40 -38.25 8.77
N PHE A 144 20.62 -38.26 7.46
CA PHE A 144 21.98 -38.30 6.91
C PHE A 144 22.38 -36.92 6.43
N THR A 145 22.89 -36.10 7.34
CA THR A 145 23.57 -34.87 6.96
C THR A 145 25.07 -35.12 6.97
N TRP A 146 25.78 -34.77 5.90
CA TRP A 146 27.24 -34.76 5.87
C TRP A 146 27.73 -33.32 6.12
N ARG A 147 28.39 -33.07 7.26
CA ARG A 147 28.96 -31.73 7.57
C ARG A 147 30.47 -31.83 7.77
N ARG A 148 31.26 -30.88 7.26
CA ARG A 148 32.70 -30.81 7.56
C ARG A 148 32.87 -30.06 8.87
N SER A 149 33.66 -30.59 9.78
CA SER A 149 34.20 -29.75 10.86
C SER A 149 35.06 -28.63 10.24
N THR A 150 34.73 -27.36 10.54
CA THR A 150 35.47 -26.17 10.08
C THR A 150 36.91 -26.12 10.61
N THR A 151 37.18 -26.81 11.72
CA THR A 151 38.49 -26.87 12.38
C THR A 151 39.36 -28.05 11.92
N SER A 152 38.78 -29.15 11.41
CA SER A 152 39.53 -30.38 11.15
C SER A 152 39.32 -31.00 9.77
N GLY A 153 38.34 -30.53 9.00
CA GLY A 153 38.15 -30.98 7.64
C GLY A 153 37.45 -32.35 7.47
N ASN A 154 36.75 -32.86 8.50
CA ASN A 154 36.17 -34.21 8.52
C ASN A 154 34.65 -34.25 8.29
N TYR A 155 34.13 -35.28 7.60
CA TYR A 155 32.70 -35.54 7.43
C TYR A 155 32.02 -36.11 8.69
N ILE A 156 30.98 -35.44 9.18
CA ILE A 156 30.14 -35.79 10.33
C ILE A 156 28.79 -36.25 9.79
N GLY A 157 28.35 -37.46 10.15
CA GLY A 157 26.95 -37.87 10.01
C GLY A 157 26.16 -37.54 11.29
N GLN A 158 24.94 -36.99 11.15
CA GLN A 158 24.16 -36.46 12.28
C GLN A 158 22.68 -36.85 12.24
N ILE A 159 22.20 -37.42 13.36
CA ILE A 159 20.82 -37.91 13.57
C ILE A 159 20.24 -37.20 14.79
N LEU A 160 19.16 -36.40 14.67
CA LEU A 160 18.43 -35.79 15.81
C LEU A 160 19.34 -35.33 16.98
N GLY A 161 20.27 -34.41 16.72
CA GLY A 161 21.20 -33.90 17.74
C GLY A 161 22.39 -34.82 18.10
N TYR A 162 22.44 -36.06 17.62
CA TYR A 162 23.60 -36.93 17.74
C TYR A 162 24.61 -36.67 16.63
N ARG A 163 25.79 -36.13 16.97
CA ARG A 163 26.91 -35.91 16.04
C ARG A 163 27.91 -37.06 16.13
N ASN A 164 28.14 -37.80 15.04
CA ASN A 164 29.34 -38.64 14.95
C ASN A 164 30.55 -37.75 14.63
N GLY A 165 31.41 -37.49 15.62
CA GLY A 165 32.59 -36.63 15.48
C GLY A 165 33.75 -37.21 14.65
N SER A 166 33.56 -38.36 14.00
CA SER A 166 34.62 -39.13 13.33
C SER A 166 34.47 -39.12 11.80
N PHE A 167 35.60 -39.08 11.09
CA PHE A 167 35.65 -39.15 9.62
C PHE A 167 34.98 -40.42 9.08
N VAL A 168 34.07 -40.26 8.13
CA VAL A 168 33.54 -41.34 7.29
C VAL A 168 34.05 -41.10 5.87
N SER A 169 34.89 -42.01 5.36
CA SER A 169 35.38 -41.89 3.98
C SER A 169 34.28 -42.24 2.97
N THR A 170 34.46 -41.83 1.72
CA THR A 170 33.54 -42.16 0.61
C THR A 170 33.38 -43.66 0.40
N THR A 171 34.42 -44.45 0.70
CA THR A 171 34.39 -45.91 0.71
C THR A 171 33.70 -46.52 1.93
N ASP A 172 33.60 -45.77 3.04
CA ASP A 172 32.95 -46.21 4.28
C ASP A 172 31.47 -45.82 4.35
N ILE A 173 30.95 -45.03 3.41
CA ILE A 173 29.54 -44.57 3.38
C ILE A 173 28.56 -45.75 3.48
N PRO A 174 28.67 -46.85 2.72
CA PRO A 174 27.74 -47.97 2.84
C PRO A 174 27.78 -48.64 4.22
N ALA A 175 28.98 -48.76 4.81
CA ALA A 175 29.15 -49.32 6.15
C ALA A 175 28.61 -48.37 7.23
N TYR A 176 28.78 -47.06 7.05
CA TYR A 176 28.21 -46.04 7.93
C TYR A 176 26.68 -46.03 7.85
N MET A 177 26.09 -46.14 6.66
CA MET A 177 24.64 -46.27 6.47
C MET A 177 24.09 -47.51 7.19
N ALA A 178 24.77 -48.66 7.07
CA ALA A 178 24.40 -49.88 7.81
C ALA A 178 24.56 -49.71 9.34
N GLN A 179 25.58 -48.97 9.80
CA GLN A 179 25.80 -48.69 11.23
C GLN A 179 24.81 -47.67 11.82
N SER A 180 24.16 -46.87 10.98
CA SER A 180 23.20 -45.83 11.39
C SER A 180 21.74 -46.23 11.18
N GLU A 181 21.47 -47.35 10.50
CA GLU A 181 20.15 -47.99 10.46
C GLU A 181 19.54 -48.20 11.87
N PRO A 182 20.29 -48.63 12.90
CA PRO A 182 19.77 -48.70 14.28
C PRO A 182 19.40 -47.32 14.88
N LEU A 183 20.11 -46.26 14.48
CA LEU A 183 19.85 -44.90 14.96
C LEU A 183 18.62 -44.28 14.26
N ALA A 184 18.43 -44.55 12.97
CA ALA A 184 17.19 -44.19 12.26
C ALA A 184 15.99 -44.98 12.81
N ALA A 185 16.18 -46.26 13.13
CA ALA A 185 15.17 -47.04 13.85
C ALA A 185 14.85 -46.42 15.23
N SER A 186 15.86 -45.94 15.96
CA SER A 186 15.66 -45.22 17.22
C SER A 186 14.92 -43.88 17.04
N ALA A 187 15.14 -43.16 15.94
CA ALA A 187 14.41 -41.92 15.62
C ALA A 187 12.93 -42.18 15.32
N ASN A 188 12.62 -43.29 14.63
CA ASN A 188 11.23 -43.74 14.44
C ASN A 188 10.53 -44.04 15.77
N LEU A 189 11.29 -44.42 16.80
CA LEU A 189 10.80 -44.62 18.16
C LEU A 189 10.73 -43.33 18.98
N SER A 190 10.91 -42.14 18.40
CA SER A 190 10.73 -40.87 19.13
C SER A 190 9.28 -40.70 19.61
N LEU A 191 9.10 -40.22 20.85
CA LEU A 191 7.79 -39.89 21.43
C LEU A 191 6.96 -38.99 20.52
N TYR A 192 7.62 -38.11 19.78
CA TYR A 192 7.01 -37.24 18.80
C TYR A 192 6.12 -37.98 17.78
N ASN A 193 6.52 -39.16 17.31
CA ASN A 193 5.77 -39.92 16.31
C ASN A 193 4.43 -40.47 16.80
N TYR A 194 4.17 -40.39 18.09
CA TYR A 194 2.96 -40.93 18.71
C TYR A 194 1.90 -39.86 18.96
N TYR A 195 2.27 -38.57 18.97
CA TYR A 195 1.33 -37.46 19.11
C TYR A 195 0.73 -37.03 17.77
N ASN A 196 -0.48 -36.48 17.81
CA ASN A 196 -1.13 -35.87 16.65
C ASN A 196 -0.84 -34.36 16.59
N TYR A 197 -0.25 -33.90 15.49
CA TYR A 197 0.01 -32.48 15.23
C TYR A 197 -0.91 -31.87 14.16
N TYR A 198 -1.85 -32.65 13.62
CA TYR A 198 -2.77 -32.28 12.56
C TYR A 198 -4.17 -31.96 13.12
N LYS A 199 -4.68 -30.75 12.84
CA LYS A 199 -6.04 -30.29 13.21
C LYS A 199 -6.44 -30.64 14.65
N ILE A 200 -5.55 -30.36 15.60
CA ILE A 200 -5.78 -30.51 17.03
C ILE A 200 -6.96 -29.61 17.44
N GLN A 201 -7.89 -30.17 18.18
CA GLN A 201 -9.07 -29.49 18.71
C GLN A 201 -9.01 -29.41 20.23
N TYR A 202 -9.77 -28.48 20.81
CA TYR A 202 -9.89 -28.35 22.25
C TYR A 202 -10.30 -29.68 22.91
N SER A 203 -11.25 -30.40 22.30
CA SER A 203 -11.77 -31.68 22.80
C SER A 203 -10.76 -32.82 22.80
N ASP A 204 -9.67 -32.72 22.03
CA ASP A 204 -8.59 -33.71 22.03
C ASP A 204 -7.75 -33.62 23.31
N ILE A 205 -7.69 -32.41 23.89
CA ILE A 205 -6.80 -32.06 25.01
C ILE A 205 -7.58 -31.92 26.32
N TYR A 206 -8.77 -31.36 26.28
CA TYR A 206 -9.55 -30.97 27.46
C TYR A 206 -10.94 -31.63 27.47
N ASN A 207 -11.50 -31.77 28.67
CA ASN A 207 -12.90 -32.09 28.89
C ASN A 207 -13.75 -30.82 28.80
N GLU A 208 -15.09 -30.96 28.76
CA GLU A 208 -16.00 -29.81 28.67
C GLU A 208 -15.85 -28.84 29.85
N ASP A 209 -15.51 -29.35 31.04
CA ASP A 209 -15.28 -28.58 32.27
C ASP A 209 -13.92 -27.85 32.32
N GLY A 210 -13.09 -28.02 31.28
CA GLY A 210 -11.76 -27.43 31.17
C GLY A 210 -10.64 -28.21 31.84
N SER A 211 -10.92 -29.35 32.47
CA SER A 211 -9.88 -30.24 32.99
C SER A 211 -9.11 -30.91 31.84
N ALA A 212 -7.80 -31.02 31.97
CA ALA A 212 -6.97 -31.73 30.99
C ALA A 212 -7.31 -33.22 30.97
N ARG A 213 -7.38 -33.81 29.78
CA ARG A 213 -7.57 -35.25 29.60
C ARG A 213 -6.30 -36.00 30.04
N PRO A 214 -6.46 -37.27 30.48
CA PRO A 214 -5.31 -38.12 30.75
C PRO A 214 -4.44 -38.29 29.50
N ASP A 215 -3.13 -38.16 29.66
CA ASP A 215 -2.15 -38.36 28.60
C ASP A 215 -1.92 -39.85 28.31
N THR A 216 -2.87 -40.44 27.60
CA THR A 216 -2.81 -41.86 27.22
C THR A 216 -1.71 -42.15 26.18
N VAL A 217 -1.26 -41.14 25.44
CA VAL A 217 -0.18 -41.25 24.45
C VAL A 217 1.16 -41.45 25.16
N LEU A 218 1.50 -40.56 26.11
CA LEU A 218 2.73 -40.70 26.91
C LEU A 218 2.70 -42.00 27.72
N ALA A 219 1.58 -42.31 28.38
CA ALA A 219 1.46 -43.54 29.17
C ALA A 219 1.65 -44.80 28.31
N GLY A 220 1.07 -44.82 27.10
CA GLY A 220 1.25 -45.88 26.12
C GLY A 220 2.72 -45.99 25.67
N TYR A 221 3.33 -44.86 25.32
CA TYR A 221 4.73 -44.81 24.89
C TYR A 221 5.69 -45.32 25.98
N LEU A 222 5.50 -44.88 27.23
CA LEU A 222 6.35 -45.30 28.35
C LEU A 222 6.26 -46.81 28.60
N SER A 223 5.05 -47.38 28.50
CA SER A 223 4.82 -48.80 28.76
C SER A 223 5.19 -49.73 27.60
N THR A 224 5.18 -49.25 26.36
CA THR A 224 5.33 -50.11 25.16
C THR A 224 6.60 -49.86 24.37
N VAL A 225 7.16 -48.64 24.39
CA VAL A 225 8.35 -48.26 23.63
C VAL A 225 9.54 -48.08 24.57
N TYR A 226 9.45 -47.14 25.51
CA TYR A 226 10.54 -46.85 26.45
C TYR A 226 10.91 -48.09 27.28
N ALA A 227 9.91 -48.80 27.82
CA ALA A 227 10.12 -49.99 28.65
C ALA A 227 10.87 -51.15 27.95
N GLN A 228 10.90 -51.17 26.61
CA GLN A 228 11.62 -52.21 25.86
C GLN A 228 13.14 -52.04 25.93
N ASN A 229 13.61 -50.79 26.06
CA ASN A 229 15.04 -50.50 26.16
C ASN A 229 15.30 -49.17 26.91
N PRO A 230 15.07 -49.10 28.23
CA PRO A 230 15.30 -47.88 29.01
C PRO A 230 16.74 -47.35 28.88
N SER A 231 17.72 -48.26 28.77
CA SER A 231 19.14 -47.89 28.62
C SER A 231 19.46 -47.11 27.35
N ALA A 232 18.59 -47.13 26.32
CA ALA A 232 18.77 -46.31 25.11
C ALA A 232 18.54 -44.81 25.36
N TYR A 233 17.92 -44.44 26.50
CA TYR A 233 17.53 -43.08 26.83
C TYR A 233 18.42 -42.45 27.91
N ASN A 234 19.58 -43.05 28.23
CA ASN A 234 20.49 -42.56 29.27
C ASN A 234 20.91 -41.09 29.02
N GLY A 235 20.69 -40.23 30.01
CA GLY A 235 20.93 -38.79 29.95
C GLY A 235 19.80 -37.99 29.28
N ASN A 236 18.70 -38.62 28.89
CA ASN A 236 17.54 -37.96 28.30
C ASN A 236 16.51 -37.61 29.39
N LEU A 237 15.86 -36.45 29.26
CA LEU A 237 14.82 -35.99 30.20
C LEU A 237 13.64 -36.97 30.35
N ILE A 238 13.37 -37.82 29.35
CA ILE A 238 12.34 -38.88 29.44
C ILE A 238 12.59 -39.85 30.60
N GLU A 239 13.85 -40.02 31.05
CA GLU A 239 14.16 -40.84 32.24
C GLU A 239 13.51 -40.27 33.49
N SER A 240 13.64 -38.96 33.70
CA SER A 240 13.02 -38.25 34.82
C SER A 240 11.50 -38.30 34.76
N VAL A 241 10.93 -38.21 33.55
CA VAL A 241 9.47 -38.37 33.32
C VAL A 241 9.02 -39.78 33.68
N ALA A 242 9.73 -40.81 33.20
CA ALA A 242 9.39 -42.21 33.45
C ALA A 242 9.52 -42.60 34.93
N SER A 243 10.49 -42.02 35.65
CA SER A 243 10.70 -42.29 37.07
C SER A 243 9.88 -41.41 38.01
N GLY A 244 9.19 -40.38 37.49
CA GLY A 244 8.51 -39.37 38.31
C GLY A 244 9.48 -38.57 39.19
N ALA A 245 10.70 -38.33 38.70
CA ALA A 245 11.72 -37.61 39.45
C ALA A 245 11.57 -36.09 39.22
N PRO A 246 11.62 -35.26 40.27
CA PRO A 246 11.61 -33.81 40.11
C PRO A 246 12.79 -33.31 39.28
N LEU A 247 12.56 -32.27 38.46
CA LEU A 247 13.61 -31.63 37.69
C LEU A 247 14.54 -30.78 38.58
N THR A 248 15.83 -30.72 38.22
CA THR A 248 16.77 -29.81 38.87
C THR A 248 16.50 -28.35 38.48
N SER A 249 17.04 -27.40 39.26
CA SER A 249 16.98 -25.96 38.95
C SER A 249 17.60 -25.61 37.59
N GLU A 250 18.51 -26.43 37.08
CA GLU A 250 19.12 -26.25 35.76
C GLU A 250 18.24 -26.79 34.62
N GLN A 251 17.39 -27.77 34.91
CA GLN A 251 16.48 -28.40 33.95
C GLN A 251 15.14 -27.68 33.85
N LEU A 252 14.66 -27.08 34.95
CA LEU A 252 13.37 -26.38 35.01
C LEU A 252 13.18 -25.31 33.92
N PRO A 253 14.17 -24.47 33.57
CA PRO A 253 14.04 -23.48 32.50
C PRO A 253 13.77 -24.07 31.10
N TYR A 254 14.05 -25.36 30.91
CA TYR A 254 13.85 -26.10 29.65
C TYR A 254 12.60 -27.00 29.67
N SER A 255 11.86 -27.02 30.79
CA SER A 255 10.57 -27.69 30.92
C SER A 255 9.45 -26.87 30.26
N MET A 256 8.32 -27.48 29.92
CA MET A 256 7.11 -26.77 29.46
C MET A 256 6.32 -26.13 30.61
N ASN A 257 6.56 -26.61 31.83
CA ASN A 257 5.91 -26.13 33.05
C ASN A 257 6.96 -25.74 34.10
N ASP A 258 6.71 -24.66 34.82
CA ASP A 258 7.59 -24.14 35.88
C ASP A 258 7.68 -25.06 37.11
N THR A 259 6.75 -26.02 37.24
CA THR A 259 6.76 -27.04 38.30
C THR A 259 7.36 -28.37 37.85
N GLY A 260 7.84 -28.47 36.60
CA GLY A 260 8.41 -29.69 36.02
C GLY A 260 7.37 -30.60 35.35
N TYR A 261 7.84 -31.73 34.79
CA TYR A 261 7.04 -32.61 33.91
C TYR A 261 5.94 -33.40 34.62
N GLU A 262 6.07 -33.65 35.91
CA GLU A 262 5.11 -34.44 36.70
C GLU A 262 3.70 -33.85 36.69
N ASN A 263 3.59 -32.54 36.43
CA ASN A 263 2.33 -31.80 36.36
C ASN A 263 1.93 -31.40 34.93
N ASN A 264 2.65 -31.88 33.91
CA ASN A 264 2.32 -31.55 32.53
C ASN A 264 0.99 -32.17 32.11
N THR A 265 0.19 -31.38 31.43
CA THR A 265 -0.97 -31.77 30.64
C THR A 265 -0.56 -32.46 29.35
N ILE A 266 -1.51 -33.14 28.70
CA ILE A 266 -1.29 -33.76 27.38
C ILE A 266 -0.82 -32.75 26.32
N LEU A 267 -1.28 -31.48 26.37
CA LEU A 267 -0.79 -30.43 25.48
C LEU A 267 0.67 -30.08 25.74
N GLU A 268 1.05 -29.89 27.00
CA GLU A 268 2.44 -29.59 27.36
C GLU A 268 3.39 -30.71 26.92
N ASN A 269 2.99 -31.98 27.09
CA ASN A 269 3.81 -33.12 26.65
C ASN A 269 3.85 -33.27 25.12
N LEU A 270 2.74 -33.00 24.42
CA LEU A 270 2.68 -32.97 22.96
C LEU A 270 3.66 -31.93 22.39
N ILE A 271 3.68 -30.72 22.95
CA ILE A 271 4.56 -29.64 22.50
C ILE A 271 6.01 -29.90 22.92
N TRP A 272 6.22 -30.45 24.11
CA TRP A 272 7.54 -30.89 24.56
C TRP A 272 8.18 -31.86 23.58
N ALA A 273 7.42 -32.85 23.09
CA ALA A 273 7.89 -33.90 22.20
C ALA A 273 8.38 -33.41 20.83
N ILE A 274 8.06 -32.16 20.42
CA ILE A 274 8.53 -31.58 19.15
C ILE A 274 10.06 -31.67 19.04
N PRO A 275 10.61 -32.27 17.98
CA PRO A 275 12.02 -32.56 17.86
C PRO A 275 12.83 -31.32 17.50
N TYR A 276 14.14 -31.54 17.44
CA TYR A 276 15.14 -30.59 17.00
C TYR A 276 15.64 -30.91 15.58
N GLY A 277 16.04 -29.90 14.81
CA GLY A 277 16.68 -30.05 13.51
C GLY A 277 17.85 -29.09 13.27
N GLU A 278 18.49 -29.18 12.11
CA GLU A 278 19.59 -28.31 11.68
C GLU A 278 19.25 -27.65 10.34
N ASP A 279 19.89 -26.50 10.06
CA ASP A 279 19.64 -25.58 8.93
C ASP A 279 18.22 -25.00 8.85
N THR A 280 18.10 -23.77 8.35
CA THR A 280 16.86 -22.98 8.36
C THR A 280 16.28 -22.93 6.94
N ASN A 281 15.40 -23.88 6.60
CA ASN A 281 14.65 -23.88 5.34
C ASN A 281 13.22 -23.37 5.58
N THR A 282 13.10 -22.07 5.79
CA THR A 282 11.81 -21.40 6.01
C THR A 282 10.82 -21.66 4.87
N GLN A 283 11.31 -21.77 3.63
CA GLN A 283 10.49 -22.13 2.47
C GLN A 283 9.75 -23.46 2.69
N ALA A 284 10.42 -24.50 3.20
CA ALA A 284 9.79 -25.80 3.38
C ALA A 284 8.63 -25.75 4.39
N GLY A 285 8.84 -25.10 5.54
CA GLY A 285 7.79 -24.93 6.56
C GLY A 285 6.58 -24.15 6.04
N LEU A 286 6.83 -23.05 5.34
CA LEU A 286 5.76 -22.25 4.71
C LEU A 286 5.06 -23.02 3.58
N ASN A 287 5.79 -23.77 2.77
CA ASN A 287 5.23 -24.54 1.65
C ASN A 287 4.28 -25.64 2.14
N GLU A 288 4.61 -26.28 3.27
CA GLU A 288 3.70 -27.25 3.90
C GLU A 288 2.43 -26.57 4.40
N ALA A 289 2.54 -25.41 5.06
CA ALA A 289 1.37 -24.63 5.48
C ALA A 289 0.46 -24.25 4.27
N CYS A 290 1.06 -23.84 3.15
CA CYS A 290 0.33 -23.59 1.91
C CYS A 290 -0.38 -24.84 1.40
N THR A 291 0.31 -25.98 1.38
CA THR A 291 -0.23 -27.27 0.94
C THR A 291 -1.41 -27.71 1.80
N LEU A 292 -1.32 -27.54 3.11
CA LEU A 292 -2.40 -27.83 4.04
C LEU A 292 -3.65 -26.98 3.72
N PHE A 293 -3.51 -25.66 3.54
CA PHE A 293 -4.65 -24.81 3.19
C PHE A 293 -5.26 -25.10 1.82
N LYS A 294 -4.47 -25.61 0.87
CA LYS A 294 -4.95 -26.08 -0.44
C LYS A 294 -5.60 -27.45 -0.38
N THR A 295 -5.42 -28.21 0.71
CA THR A 295 -5.97 -29.56 0.85
C THR A 295 -7.48 -29.49 1.08
N PRO A 296 -8.32 -30.14 0.24
CA PRO A 296 -9.76 -30.12 0.40
C PRO A 296 -10.21 -30.61 1.79
N GLY A 297 -11.06 -29.82 2.45
CA GLY A 297 -11.59 -30.15 3.78
C GLY A 297 -10.61 -29.89 4.94
N PHE A 298 -9.43 -29.33 4.68
CA PHE A 298 -8.54 -28.86 5.75
C PHE A 298 -9.17 -27.68 6.49
N ALA A 299 -9.38 -26.55 5.80
CA ALA A 299 -9.95 -25.33 6.36
C ALA A 299 -11.49 -25.41 6.51
N GLN A 300 -12.00 -24.66 7.49
CA GLN A 300 -13.40 -24.52 7.86
C GLN A 300 -14.09 -23.35 7.15
N SER A 301 -13.32 -22.35 6.74
CA SER A 301 -13.80 -21.14 6.06
C SER A 301 -12.89 -20.82 4.88
N ASP A 302 -13.39 -20.14 3.85
CA ASP A 302 -12.60 -19.56 2.75
C ASP A 302 -12.14 -18.12 3.01
N ASP A 303 -12.53 -17.53 4.14
CA ASP A 303 -12.13 -16.18 4.55
C ASP A 303 -10.65 -16.12 5.00
N ILE A 304 -9.86 -15.22 4.40
CA ILE A 304 -8.44 -15.00 4.72
C ILE A 304 -8.20 -14.59 6.17
N LEU A 305 -9.17 -13.92 6.80
CA LEU A 305 -9.09 -13.50 8.20
C LEU A 305 -9.35 -14.64 9.18
N ARG A 306 -9.85 -15.79 8.70
CA ARG A 306 -10.12 -17.00 9.52
C ARG A 306 -9.07 -18.10 9.34
N ARG A 307 -8.13 -17.90 8.42
CA ARG A 307 -7.02 -18.80 8.13
C ARG A 307 -5.71 -18.11 8.50
N ALA A 308 -4.92 -18.74 9.35
CA ALA A 308 -3.68 -18.14 9.84
C ALA A 308 -2.47 -19.06 9.66
N VAL A 309 -1.36 -18.48 9.24
CA VAL A 309 -0.02 -19.07 9.37
C VAL A 309 0.76 -18.20 10.35
N ILE A 310 1.30 -18.80 11.41
CA ILE A 310 2.15 -18.09 12.37
C ILE A 310 3.54 -18.69 12.30
N LEU A 311 4.46 -17.97 11.65
CA LEU A 311 5.87 -18.31 11.56
C LEU A 311 6.60 -17.87 12.84
N ILE A 312 7.28 -18.79 13.50
CA ILE A 312 8.13 -18.51 14.66
C ILE A 312 9.55 -18.89 14.27
N THR A 313 10.48 -17.93 14.21
CA THR A 313 11.86 -18.14 13.76
C THR A 313 12.84 -17.22 14.47
N ASP A 314 14.13 -17.60 14.55
CA ASP A 314 15.19 -16.78 15.12
C ASP A 314 16.18 -16.22 14.10
N GLY A 315 15.92 -16.35 12.79
CA GLY A 315 16.83 -15.80 11.81
C GLY A 315 16.42 -15.94 10.35
N GLN A 316 17.36 -15.57 9.49
CA GLN A 316 17.22 -15.67 8.04
C GLN A 316 17.14 -17.12 7.54
N ALA A 317 16.37 -17.33 6.47
CA ALA A 317 16.43 -18.56 5.71
C ALA A 317 17.83 -18.73 5.10
N ASN A 318 18.40 -19.93 5.23
CA ASN A 318 19.74 -20.24 4.72
C ASN A 318 19.77 -21.48 3.81
N ARG A 319 18.60 -22.09 3.57
CA ARG A 319 18.38 -23.22 2.65
C ARG A 319 17.05 -23.07 1.90
N SER A 320 16.94 -23.79 0.79
CA SER A 320 15.76 -23.88 -0.06
C SER A 320 15.78 -25.17 -0.90
N ILE A 321 14.65 -25.55 -1.51
CA ILE A 321 14.50 -26.78 -2.31
C ILE A 321 14.63 -26.49 -3.81
N ASN A 322 15.37 -27.30 -4.57
CA ASN A 322 15.40 -27.18 -6.02
C ASN A 322 14.09 -27.68 -6.66
N PRO A 323 13.35 -26.82 -7.39
CA PRO A 323 12.04 -27.15 -7.94
C PRO A 323 12.12 -28.17 -9.08
N SER A 324 13.29 -28.39 -9.67
CA SER A 324 13.48 -29.44 -10.68
C SER A 324 13.57 -30.84 -10.06
N TYR A 325 13.85 -30.92 -8.75
CA TYR A 325 14.04 -32.18 -8.02
C TYR A 325 13.40 -32.12 -6.61
N PRO A 326 12.09 -31.83 -6.49
CA PRO A 326 11.47 -31.59 -5.18
C PRO A 326 11.42 -32.84 -4.29
N ASP A 327 11.47 -34.05 -4.87
CA ASP A 327 11.28 -35.33 -4.17
C ASP A 327 12.18 -36.48 -4.69
N ILE A 328 13.28 -36.17 -5.39
CA ILE A 328 14.12 -37.20 -6.05
C ILE A 328 15.28 -37.62 -5.14
N TYR A 329 15.36 -38.93 -4.86
CA TYR A 329 16.47 -39.56 -4.14
C TYR A 329 17.57 -39.95 -5.13
N ALA A 330 18.85 -39.74 -4.77
CA ALA A 330 19.91 -40.45 -5.48
C ALA A 330 19.72 -41.96 -5.31
N ALA A 331 19.99 -42.71 -6.38
CA ALA A 331 19.98 -44.17 -6.34
C ALA A 331 21.42 -44.67 -6.30
N PRO A 332 21.67 -45.92 -5.84
CA PRO A 332 22.98 -46.54 -6.02
C PRO A 332 23.42 -46.50 -7.49
N GLY A 333 24.54 -45.83 -7.78
CA GLY A 333 25.06 -45.62 -9.13
C GLY A 333 24.74 -44.26 -9.76
N SER A 334 23.93 -43.43 -9.11
CA SER A 334 23.77 -42.02 -9.49
C SER A 334 25.11 -41.27 -9.42
N THR A 335 25.28 -40.33 -10.33
CA THR A 335 26.47 -39.49 -10.50
C THR A 335 26.11 -38.02 -10.32
N ASP A 336 27.12 -37.18 -10.13
CA ASP A 336 26.95 -35.73 -10.01
C ASP A 336 26.17 -35.15 -11.21
N SER A 337 26.44 -35.64 -12.42
CA SER A 337 25.79 -35.18 -13.66
C SER A 337 24.28 -35.44 -13.73
N ASP A 338 23.75 -36.38 -12.93
CA ASP A 338 22.32 -36.69 -12.89
C ASP A 338 21.51 -35.60 -12.19
N PHE A 339 22.17 -34.78 -11.35
CA PHE A 339 21.54 -33.71 -10.55
C PHE A 339 22.17 -32.33 -10.81
N LEU A 340 23.37 -32.30 -11.38
CA LEU A 340 24.16 -31.12 -11.72
C LEU A 340 24.42 -31.15 -13.24
N PRO A 341 23.48 -30.74 -14.10
CA PRO A 341 23.85 -30.47 -15.49
C PRO A 341 24.97 -29.44 -15.45
N ASP A 342 26.11 -29.75 -16.08
CA ASP A 342 27.33 -28.95 -15.97
C ASP A 342 27.14 -27.64 -16.74
N ILE A 343 26.47 -26.70 -16.08
CA ILE A 343 26.27 -25.33 -16.53
C ILE A 343 27.27 -24.50 -15.71
N PRO A 344 28.38 -24.04 -16.32
CA PRO A 344 29.30 -23.12 -15.65
C PRO A 344 28.54 -21.90 -15.12
N GLY A 345 28.66 -21.60 -13.82
CA GLY A 345 27.97 -20.48 -13.18
C GLY A 345 26.50 -20.72 -12.79
N GLY A 346 26.00 -21.96 -12.86
CA GLY A 346 24.62 -22.28 -12.48
C GLY A 346 24.37 -22.20 -10.96
N ILE A 347 23.49 -21.29 -10.56
CA ILE A 347 22.99 -21.06 -9.17
C ILE A 347 22.51 -22.36 -8.49
N TRP A 348 22.09 -23.35 -9.30
CA TRP A 348 21.54 -24.63 -8.88
C TRP A 348 22.54 -25.65 -8.38
N LYS A 349 23.86 -25.44 -8.57
CA LYS A 349 24.87 -26.43 -8.17
C LYS A 349 24.89 -26.72 -6.66
N TYR A 350 24.24 -25.88 -5.86
CA TYR A 350 24.35 -25.88 -4.39
C TYR A 350 23.03 -25.98 -3.64
N PHE A 351 21.91 -25.98 -4.38
CA PHE A 351 20.57 -26.25 -3.87
C PHE A 351 20.15 -27.61 -4.38
N LEU A 352 20.33 -28.66 -3.58
CA LEU A 352 19.64 -29.92 -3.80
C LEU A 352 19.13 -30.43 -2.47
N TYR A 353 17.90 -30.91 -2.52
CA TYR A 353 17.24 -31.69 -1.48
C TYR A 353 18.19 -32.86 -1.11
N LEU A 354 18.85 -32.78 0.05
CA LEU A 354 19.92 -33.69 0.47
C LEU A 354 19.37 -35.04 0.93
N LYS A 355 18.38 -35.62 0.25
CA LYS A 355 17.86 -36.92 0.67
C LYS A 355 18.80 -38.08 0.34
N GLN A 356 19.78 -37.91 -0.57
CA GLN A 356 21.06 -38.64 -0.67
C GLN A 356 22.06 -37.81 -1.51
N THR A 357 23.30 -37.61 -1.04
CA THR A 357 24.34 -36.88 -1.81
C THR A 357 25.49 -37.77 -2.26
N VAL A 358 26.06 -37.43 -3.41
CA VAL A 358 27.26 -38.06 -3.99
C VAL A 358 28.52 -37.45 -3.31
N PRO A 359 29.63 -38.21 -3.14
CA PRO A 359 30.88 -37.77 -2.53
C PRO A 359 31.40 -36.34 -2.81
N ASN A 360 31.25 -35.84 -4.04
CA ASN A 360 31.78 -34.51 -4.40
C ASN A 360 30.90 -33.37 -3.87
N LEU A 361 29.58 -33.52 -3.96
CA LEU A 361 28.60 -32.59 -3.36
C LEU A 361 28.76 -32.53 -1.83
N ILE A 362 29.07 -33.68 -1.21
CA ILE A 362 29.42 -33.76 0.22
C ILE A 362 30.66 -32.90 0.51
N SER A 363 31.74 -33.01 -0.26
CA SER A 363 32.96 -32.18 -0.06
C SER A 363 32.70 -30.68 -0.19
N GLU A 364 31.80 -30.29 -1.08
CA GLU A 364 31.52 -28.89 -1.44
C GLU A 364 30.60 -28.21 -0.41
N VAL A 365 29.48 -28.85 -0.04
CA VAL A 365 28.52 -28.39 0.99
C VAL A 365 29.17 -28.39 2.37
N ALA A 366 30.03 -29.37 2.65
CA ALA A 366 30.59 -29.55 3.97
C ALA A 366 31.56 -28.41 4.36
N SER A 367 32.11 -27.66 3.40
CA SER A 367 33.20 -26.69 3.64
C SER A 367 32.78 -25.24 3.90
N ARG A 368 31.49 -24.88 3.79
CA ARG A 368 31.08 -23.46 3.85
C ARG A 368 29.71 -23.22 4.47
N SER A 369 29.57 -22.06 5.12
CA SER A 369 28.27 -21.43 5.37
C SER A 369 27.58 -21.13 4.03
N ALA A 370 26.28 -20.83 4.05
CA ALA A 370 25.60 -20.37 2.84
C ALA A 370 26.35 -19.15 2.25
N ASN A 371 26.62 -19.16 0.96
CA ASN A 371 27.20 -18.01 0.27
C ASN A 371 26.13 -16.93 0.01
N ASN A 372 26.55 -15.79 -0.56
CA ASN A 372 25.64 -14.69 -0.80
C ASN A 372 24.49 -15.06 -1.75
N GLU A 373 24.77 -15.73 -2.87
CA GLU A 373 23.74 -16.13 -3.84
C GLU A 373 22.70 -17.09 -3.22
N GLU A 374 23.15 -17.96 -2.33
CA GLU A 374 22.28 -18.90 -1.62
C GLU A 374 21.38 -18.21 -0.60
N LEU A 375 21.93 -17.26 0.15
CA LEU A 375 21.14 -16.48 1.10
C LEU A 375 20.09 -15.63 0.38
N LEU A 376 20.45 -15.01 -0.74
CA LEU A 376 19.52 -14.28 -1.60
C LEU A 376 18.38 -15.19 -2.08
N LEU A 377 18.70 -16.35 -2.65
CA LEU A 377 17.69 -17.26 -3.20
C LEU A 377 16.79 -17.88 -2.11
N ALA A 378 17.35 -18.26 -0.96
CA ALA A 378 16.59 -18.85 0.13
C ALA A 378 15.55 -17.86 0.68
N MET A 379 15.95 -16.61 0.91
CA MET A 379 15.04 -15.55 1.35
C MET A 379 14.01 -15.21 0.29
N GLN A 380 14.42 -15.08 -0.98
CA GLN A 380 13.50 -14.84 -2.10
C GLN A 380 12.39 -15.90 -2.15
N ARG A 381 12.71 -17.17 -1.95
CA ARG A 381 11.73 -18.25 -2.03
C ARG A 381 10.83 -18.38 -0.81
N ALA A 382 11.36 -18.09 0.37
CA ALA A 382 10.51 -17.94 1.55
C ALA A 382 9.46 -16.84 1.30
N TYR A 383 9.88 -15.71 0.71
CA TYR A 383 8.97 -14.65 0.27
C TYR A 383 7.97 -15.10 -0.81
N GLU A 384 8.42 -15.75 -1.89
CA GLU A 384 7.54 -16.23 -2.96
C GLU A 384 6.48 -17.21 -2.44
N THR A 385 6.87 -18.10 -1.52
CA THR A 385 5.95 -19.04 -0.86
C THR A 385 4.96 -18.30 0.04
N ALA A 386 5.43 -17.27 0.77
CA ALA A 386 4.54 -16.41 1.56
C ALA A 386 3.53 -15.66 0.67
N VAL A 387 3.93 -15.22 -0.52
CA VAL A 387 3.01 -14.64 -1.51
C VAL A 387 1.95 -15.66 -1.95
N GLU A 388 2.32 -16.92 -2.17
CA GLU A 388 1.36 -17.99 -2.48
C GLU A 388 0.39 -18.25 -1.32
N ILE A 389 0.87 -18.28 -0.07
CA ILE A 389 0.01 -18.43 1.12
C ILE A 389 -1.05 -17.33 1.17
N LYS A 390 -0.64 -16.07 0.93
CA LYS A 390 -1.52 -14.89 1.00
C LYS A 390 -2.48 -14.77 -0.18
N SER A 391 -2.17 -15.40 -1.32
CA SER A 391 -2.96 -15.31 -2.54
C SER A 391 -4.31 -16.04 -2.40
N PRO A 392 -5.41 -15.48 -2.93
CA PRO A 392 -6.70 -16.17 -3.02
C PRO A 392 -6.64 -17.51 -3.76
N SER A 393 -5.69 -17.65 -4.71
CA SER A 393 -5.49 -18.88 -5.49
C SER A 393 -4.56 -19.90 -4.84
N GLY A 394 -3.88 -19.52 -3.76
CA GLY A 394 -2.96 -20.37 -3.00
C GLY A 394 -3.57 -20.76 -1.67
N GLY A 395 -2.99 -20.30 -0.55
CA GLY A 395 -3.50 -20.61 0.79
C GLY A 395 -4.72 -19.79 1.20
N ASN A 396 -4.86 -18.57 0.63
CA ASN A 396 -5.77 -17.54 1.09
C ASN A 396 -5.74 -17.38 2.61
N ALA A 397 -4.55 -17.24 3.21
CA ALA A 397 -4.35 -17.18 4.66
C ALA A 397 -3.52 -15.97 5.09
N SER A 398 -3.84 -15.44 6.27
CA SER A 398 -3.09 -14.38 6.91
C SER A 398 -1.82 -14.95 7.56
N LEU A 399 -0.67 -14.44 7.14
CA LEU A 399 0.66 -14.81 7.65
C LEU A 399 1.18 -13.78 8.68
N PHE A 400 1.56 -14.28 9.86
CA PHE A 400 2.17 -13.57 10.98
C PHE A 400 3.58 -14.10 11.23
N VAL A 401 4.47 -13.24 11.76
CA VAL A 401 5.85 -13.60 12.05
C VAL A 401 6.22 -13.17 13.47
N LEU A 402 6.65 -14.12 14.29
CA LEU A 402 7.37 -13.85 15.53
C LEU A 402 8.86 -14.12 15.29
N GLY A 403 9.64 -13.05 15.26
CA GLY A 403 11.10 -13.10 15.22
C GLY A 403 11.69 -13.13 16.62
N ILE A 404 12.51 -14.15 16.93
CA ILE A 404 13.14 -14.29 18.25
C ILE A 404 14.63 -13.97 18.12
N GLU A 405 15.04 -12.76 18.51
CA GLU A 405 16.42 -12.28 18.37
C GLU A 405 16.98 -12.48 16.94
N ILE A 406 16.24 -11.98 15.95
CA ILE A 406 16.59 -12.09 14.53
C ILE A 406 18.00 -11.56 14.28
N ASP A 407 18.81 -12.37 13.60
CA ASP A 407 20.15 -11.99 13.14
C ASP A 407 20.37 -12.37 11.66
N ALA A 408 21.35 -11.70 11.04
CA ALA A 408 21.83 -11.98 9.70
C ALA A 408 23.11 -12.82 9.74
N GLN A 409 23.26 -13.76 8.83
CA GLN A 409 24.48 -14.57 8.77
C GLN A 409 25.67 -13.71 8.34
N SER A 410 26.77 -13.77 9.10
CA SER A 410 28.01 -13.07 8.77
C SER A 410 29.17 -14.06 8.51
N PRO A 411 29.90 -13.92 7.37
CA PRO A 411 29.64 -13.00 6.26
C PRO A 411 28.38 -13.41 5.47
N GLY A 412 27.68 -12.42 4.90
CA GLY A 412 26.46 -12.60 4.11
C GLY A 412 26.07 -11.32 3.35
N PRO A 413 25.05 -11.38 2.47
CA PRO A 413 24.62 -10.27 1.63
C PRO A 413 23.66 -9.31 2.34
N TYR A 414 23.16 -9.69 3.52
CA TYR A 414 22.14 -8.97 4.25
C TYR A 414 22.69 -8.44 5.58
N THR A 415 22.24 -7.25 5.95
CA THR A 415 22.28 -6.74 7.32
C THR A 415 21.09 -7.31 8.11
N ARG A 416 21.11 -7.16 9.44
CA ARG A 416 19.95 -7.51 10.27
C ARG A 416 18.67 -6.80 9.82
N GLU A 417 18.75 -5.51 9.46
CA GLU A 417 17.58 -4.75 9.04
C GLU A 417 17.04 -5.25 7.69
N ASP A 418 17.91 -5.65 6.77
CA ASP A 418 17.48 -6.28 5.51
C ASP A 418 16.67 -7.55 5.77
N VAL A 419 17.10 -8.39 6.72
CA VAL A 419 16.36 -9.60 7.10
C VAL A 419 15.00 -9.25 7.70
N LEU A 420 14.93 -8.24 8.58
CA LEU A 420 13.66 -7.79 9.15
C LEU A 420 12.71 -7.24 8.09
N ASP A 421 13.19 -6.41 7.18
CA ASP A 421 12.38 -5.88 6.08
C ASP A 421 11.84 -7.02 5.20
N ILE A 422 12.65 -8.03 4.88
CA ILE A 422 12.16 -9.19 4.13
C ILE A 422 11.13 -9.97 4.95
N LEU A 423 11.35 -10.19 6.26
CA LEU A 423 10.37 -10.87 7.11
C LEU A 423 9.05 -10.07 7.24
N ARG A 424 9.10 -8.73 7.27
CA ARG A 424 7.92 -7.85 7.19
C ARG A 424 7.14 -8.06 5.89
N THR A 425 7.84 -8.30 4.77
CA THR A 425 7.17 -8.64 3.49
C THR A 425 6.65 -10.07 3.41
N ILE A 426 7.22 -11.01 4.18
CA ILE A 426 6.69 -12.36 4.35
C ILE A 426 5.35 -12.28 5.10
N ALA A 427 5.29 -11.50 6.18
CA ALA A 427 4.03 -11.18 6.87
C ALA A 427 2.99 -10.56 5.91
N THR A 428 1.72 -10.62 6.30
CA THR A 428 0.61 -10.08 5.46
C THR A 428 0.60 -8.57 5.43
N THR A 429 0.92 -7.96 6.57
CA THR A 429 1.27 -6.54 6.70
C THR A 429 2.51 -6.44 7.56
N GLY A 430 3.29 -5.36 7.41
CA GLY A 430 4.56 -5.21 8.13
C GLY A 430 4.39 -5.25 9.65
N SER A 431 3.27 -4.75 10.17
CA SER A 431 2.95 -4.82 11.61
C SER A 431 2.63 -6.22 12.14
N TYR A 432 2.42 -7.22 11.28
CA TYR A 432 2.30 -8.62 11.72
C TYR A 432 3.66 -9.31 11.93
N LEU A 433 4.76 -8.56 11.81
CA LEU A 433 6.06 -8.95 12.32
C LEU A 433 6.28 -8.36 13.71
N HIS A 434 6.43 -9.21 14.72
CA HIS A 434 6.85 -8.80 16.06
C HIS A 434 8.20 -9.43 16.40
N GLU A 435 9.01 -8.69 17.13
CA GLU A 435 10.30 -9.16 17.63
C GLU A 435 10.23 -9.42 19.14
N ALA A 436 10.89 -10.49 19.59
CA ALA A 436 11.05 -10.81 20.99
C ALA A 436 12.50 -11.23 21.30
N ALA A 437 12.91 -11.09 22.56
CA ALA A 437 14.22 -11.51 23.04
C ALA A 437 14.10 -12.56 24.16
N GLU A 438 15.16 -13.32 24.43
CA GLU A 438 15.17 -14.28 25.53
C GLU A 438 15.20 -13.57 26.90
N ASP A 439 15.82 -12.40 26.96
CA ASP A 439 16.27 -11.77 28.20
C ASP A 439 15.24 -10.77 28.77
N SER A 440 14.27 -11.27 29.55
CA SER A 440 13.66 -10.51 30.65
C SER A 440 12.88 -11.41 31.62
N SER A 441 12.70 -10.93 32.86
CA SER A 441 11.89 -11.58 33.89
C SER A 441 10.38 -11.64 33.58
N GLN A 442 9.94 -11.15 32.41
CA GLN A 442 8.54 -11.05 31.99
C GLN A 442 8.17 -11.92 30.78
N ASN A 443 9.05 -12.82 30.32
CA ASN A 443 8.80 -13.79 29.25
C ASN A 443 8.20 -13.18 27.95
N PRO A 444 8.93 -12.27 27.28
CA PRO A 444 8.40 -11.40 26.24
C PRO A 444 8.00 -12.17 24.96
N ILE A 445 8.59 -13.34 24.69
CA ILE A 445 8.19 -14.24 23.59
C ILE A 445 6.73 -14.67 23.74
N ILE A 446 6.26 -14.94 24.97
CA ILE A 446 4.86 -15.32 25.23
C ILE A 446 3.93 -14.15 24.94
N GLU A 447 4.27 -12.96 25.44
CA GLU A 447 3.40 -11.79 25.30
C GLU A 447 3.29 -11.33 23.85
N GLU A 448 4.39 -11.34 23.09
CA GLU A 448 4.36 -10.96 21.68
C GLU A 448 3.62 -11.98 20.81
N LEU A 449 3.76 -13.29 21.08
CA LEU A 449 2.97 -14.29 20.36
C LEU A 449 1.47 -14.17 20.64
N LYS A 450 1.09 -13.92 21.91
CA LYS A 450 -0.30 -13.64 22.29
C LYS A 450 -0.82 -12.37 21.63
N ARG A 451 0.01 -11.33 21.50
CA ARG A 451 -0.36 -10.08 20.83
C ARG A 451 -0.63 -10.31 19.35
N LEU A 452 0.23 -11.03 18.64
CA LEU A 452 -0.02 -11.43 17.25
C LEU A 452 -1.32 -12.25 17.13
N ALA A 453 -1.54 -13.23 18.01
CA ALA A 453 -2.74 -14.05 17.97
C ALA A 453 -4.03 -13.27 18.25
N ARG A 454 -3.98 -12.20 19.06
CA ARG A 454 -5.15 -11.32 19.28
C ARG A 454 -5.57 -10.58 18.02
N ASN A 455 -4.64 -10.31 17.10
CA ASN A 455 -4.97 -9.69 15.81
C ASN A 455 -5.83 -10.61 14.92
N LEU A 456 -5.86 -11.93 15.17
CA LEU A 456 -6.77 -12.87 14.50
C LEU A 456 -8.23 -12.78 14.97
N LEU A 457 -8.46 -12.13 16.11
CA LEU A 457 -9.76 -12.13 16.79
C LEU A 457 -10.56 -10.84 16.56
N ILE A 458 -10.00 -9.93 15.76
CA ILE A 458 -10.54 -8.60 15.48
C ILE A 458 -10.63 -8.40 13.97
N LEU A 459 -11.44 -7.43 13.57
CA LEU A 459 -11.54 -6.97 12.19
C LEU A 459 -10.94 -5.57 12.09
N THR A 460 -9.97 -5.37 11.21
CA THR A 460 -9.43 -4.03 10.92
C THR A 460 -10.07 -3.49 9.65
N GLY A 461 -10.44 -2.21 9.68
CA GLY A 461 -11.03 -1.51 8.54
C GLY A 461 -10.10 -0.49 7.91
N SER A 462 -10.60 0.13 6.84
CA SER A 462 -9.91 1.16 6.07
C SER A 462 -10.86 2.32 5.80
N LEU A 463 -10.35 3.54 5.65
CA LEU A 463 -11.09 4.69 5.13
C LEU A 463 -11.06 4.66 3.61
N GLN A 464 -12.16 5.03 2.94
CA GLN A 464 -12.11 5.30 1.49
C GLN A 464 -11.69 6.75 1.27
N VAL A 465 -10.54 6.98 0.63
CA VAL A 465 -9.88 8.30 0.62
C VAL A 465 -9.70 8.84 -0.80
N THR A 466 -10.11 10.09 -1.03
CA THR A 466 -9.85 10.85 -2.26
C THR A 466 -9.22 12.21 -1.95
N VAL A 467 -8.12 12.52 -2.63
CA VAL A 467 -7.41 13.80 -2.53
C VAL A 467 -7.84 14.71 -3.67
N THR A 468 -8.17 15.96 -3.36
CA THR A 468 -8.46 17.02 -4.34
C THR A 468 -7.60 18.24 -4.01
N ASP A 469 -6.74 18.65 -4.93
CA ASP A 469 -5.87 19.80 -4.78
C ASP A 469 -6.06 20.83 -5.89
N SER A 470 -6.58 22.01 -5.52
CA SER A 470 -6.87 23.11 -6.44
C SER A 470 -5.74 24.14 -6.43
N ILE A 471 -4.88 24.10 -7.45
CA ILE A 471 -3.78 25.06 -7.62
C ILE A 471 -4.35 26.48 -7.78
N ASN A 472 -3.64 27.47 -7.23
CA ASN A 472 -3.96 28.87 -7.47
C ASN A 472 -3.56 29.25 -8.90
N THR A 473 -4.44 28.93 -9.86
CA THR A 473 -4.20 29.14 -11.28
C THR A 473 -4.14 30.61 -11.70
N ALA A 474 -4.44 31.55 -10.81
CA ALA A 474 -4.21 32.97 -11.06
C ALA A 474 -2.72 33.35 -10.99
N LEU A 475 -1.93 32.62 -10.18
CA LEU A 475 -0.52 32.93 -9.93
C LEU A 475 0.43 31.82 -10.40
N PHE A 476 -0.05 30.58 -10.47
CA PHE A 476 0.80 29.43 -10.76
C PHE A 476 0.20 28.52 -11.83
N GLU A 477 1.08 27.86 -12.57
CA GLU A 477 0.74 26.75 -13.47
C GLU A 477 1.31 25.44 -12.92
N TYR A 478 0.60 24.35 -13.17
CA TYR A 478 1.13 23.00 -12.99
C TYR A 478 2.22 22.73 -14.02
N VAL A 479 3.33 22.10 -13.62
CA VAL A 479 4.38 21.65 -14.56
C VAL A 479 4.08 20.21 -15.00
N PRO A 480 3.77 19.96 -16.29
CA PRO A 480 3.50 18.62 -16.80
C PRO A 480 4.62 17.62 -16.52
N GLY A 481 4.26 16.38 -16.22
CA GLY A 481 5.16 15.27 -15.94
C GLY A 481 5.81 15.34 -14.56
N SER A 482 5.40 16.25 -13.68
CA SER A 482 6.01 16.44 -12.35
C SER A 482 5.32 15.67 -11.22
N LEU A 483 4.10 15.18 -11.43
CA LEU A 483 3.33 14.50 -10.38
C LEU A 483 3.98 13.15 -10.03
N ARG A 484 4.25 12.92 -8.74
CA ARG A 484 4.81 11.68 -8.20
C ARG A 484 4.07 11.28 -6.93
N ILE A 485 4.01 9.97 -6.68
CA ILE A 485 3.43 9.37 -5.48
C ILE A 485 4.49 8.48 -4.84
N PHE A 486 4.60 8.59 -3.54
CA PHE A 486 5.41 7.73 -2.69
C PHE A 486 4.53 7.23 -1.55
N GLY A 487 4.79 6.04 -1.06
CA GLY A 487 4.07 5.56 0.10
C GLY A 487 4.84 4.54 0.91
N THR A 488 4.50 4.47 2.18
CA THR A 488 4.95 3.43 3.10
C THR A 488 3.75 2.86 3.85
N GLN A 489 3.77 1.56 4.14
CA GLN A 489 2.87 0.94 5.11
C GLN A 489 3.72 0.09 6.04
N ASP A 490 3.62 0.36 7.35
CA ASP A 490 4.35 -0.40 8.38
C ASP A 490 5.85 -0.48 8.06
N THR A 491 6.44 0.68 7.76
CA THR A 491 7.84 0.90 7.32
C THR A 491 8.23 0.37 5.94
N LEU A 492 7.41 -0.48 5.31
CA LEU A 492 7.69 -1.00 3.97
C LEU A 492 7.38 0.05 2.90
N LYS A 493 8.33 0.30 2.00
CA LYS A 493 8.11 1.14 0.81
C LYS A 493 7.14 0.45 -0.14
N LEU A 494 6.19 1.22 -0.64
CA LEU A 494 5.16 0.78 -1.58
C LEU A 494 5.55 1.19 -3.01
N LYS A 495 4.94 0.53 -3.99
CA LYS A 495 4.99 0.92 -5.40
C LYS A 495 3.59 0.99 -6.00
N SER A 496 3.46 1.68 -7.13
CA SER A 496 2.22 1.67 -7.92
C SER A 496 1.96 0.29 -8.52
N ILE A 497 0.68 -0.02 -8.73
CA ILE A 497 0.22 -1.33 -9.24
C ILE A 497 0.93 -1.71 -10.55
N SER A 498 1.08 -0.76 -11.48
CA SER A 498 1.73 -1.02 -12.77
C SER A 498 3.26 -0.91 -12.74
N ALA A 499 3.85 -0.42 -11.64
CA ALA A 499 5.29 -0.14 -11.59
C ALA A 499 6.11 -1.44 -11.58
N PRO A 500 7.15 -1.56 -12.42
CA PRO A 500 8.03 -2.73 -12.42
C PRO A 500 8.84 -2.83 -11.12
N ASN A 501 9.35 -4.01 -10.82
CA ASN A 501 10.31 -4.18 -9.73
C ASN A 501 11.65 -3.55 -10.13
N ILE A 502 12.26 -2.79 -9.22
CA ILE A 502 13.60 -2.24 -9.39
C ILE A 502 14.60 -3.31 -8.98
N THR A 503 15.44 -3.75 -9.91
CA THR A 503 16.41 -4.84 -9.69
C THR A 503 17.86 -4.37 -9.62
N ASP A 504 18.13 -3.10 -9.95
CA ASP A 504 19.47 -2.51 -9.90
C ASP A 504 19.77 -1.96 -8.50
N PRO A 505 20.72 -2.53 -7.75
CA PRO A 505 21.06 -2.05 -6.40
C PRO A 505 21.65 -0.64 -6.35
N SER A 506 22.04 -0.07 -7.49
CA SER A 506 22.53 1.32 -7.58
C SER A 506 21.41 2.35 -7.71
N ASP A 507 20.18 1.91 -7.98
CA ASP A 507 19.00 2.78 -8.03
C ASP A 507 18.62 3.24 -6.61
N PRO A 508 18.41 4.55 -6.36
CA PRO A 508 18.06 5.06 -5.03
C PRO A 508 16.72 4.54 -4.48
N GLU A 509 15.83 4.06 -5.37
CA GLU A 509 14.56 3.45 -5.01
C GLU A 509 14.63 1.92 -4.91
N TYR A 510 15.81 1.31 -5.07
CA TYR A 510 16.00 -0.12 -4.83
C TYR A 510 15.70 -0.50 -3.37
N THR A 511 15.12 -1.68 -3.20
CA THR A 511 14.91 -2.34 -1.91
C THR A 511 15.35 -3.79 -2.02
N VAL A 512 15.92 -4.34 -0.95
CA VAL A 512 16.30 -5.77 -0.87
C VAL A 512 15.10 -6.73 -0.91
N TYR A 513 13.90 -6.19 -0.68
CA TYR A 513 12.61 -6.87 -0.75
C TYR A 513 11.77 -6.36 -1.91
N GLN A 514 10.77 -7.13 -2.32
CA GLN A 514 9.80 -6.69 -3.32
C GLN A 514 8.77 -5.75 -2.69
N LYS A 515 8.76 -4.49 -3.14
CA LYS A 515 7.78 -3.48 -2.69
C LYS A 515 6.34 -3.96 -2.95
N PRO A 516 5.44 -3.92 -1.95
CA PRO A 516 4.02 -4.18 -2.17
C PRO A 516 3.41 -3.21 -3.19
N ALA A 517 2.64 -3.75 -4.14
CA ALA A 517 2.03 -3.02 -5.24
C ALA A 517 0.64 -2.50 -4.83
N LEU A 518 0.61 -1.48 -3.96
CA LEU A 518 -0.62 -0.98 -3.32
C LEU A 518 -0.99 0.45 -3.74
N LEU A 519 -0.03 1.22 -4.27
CA LEU A 519 -0.32 2.60 -4.67
C LEU A 519 -1.11 2.65 -5.98
N PRO A 520 -2.02 3.62 -6.16
CA PRO A 520 -2.63 3.84 -7.47
C PRO A 520 -1.58 4.28 -8.50
N ASP A 521 -1.89 4.01 -9.77
CA ASP A 521 -1.16 4.61 -10.88
C ASP A 521 -1.62 6.07 -11.04
N ILE A 522 -0.66 6.98 -11.17
CA ILE A 522 -0.91 8.40 -11.32
C ILE A 522 -0.16 8.97 -12.53
N SER A 523 -0.74 9.99 -13.15
CA SER A 523 -0.13 10.71 -14.28
C SER A 523 -0.72 12.11 -14.40
N ASP A 524 -0.31 12.85 -15.43
CA ASP A 524 -0.90 14.16 -15.75
C ASP A 524 -2.41 14.08 -16.06
N GLN A 525 -2.95 12.89 -16.37
CA GLN A 525 -4.40 12.69 -16.53
C GLN A 525 -5.19 12.93 -15.24
N ASN A 526 -4.52 12.89 -14.09
CA ASN A 526 -5.12 13.24 -12.81
C ASN A 526 -5.25 14.76 -12.62
N VAL A 527 -4.73 15.57 -13.55
CA VAL A 527 -4.74 17.03 -13.49
C VAL A 527 -5.69 17.58 -14.55
N GLN A 528 -6.70 18.31 -14.12
CA GLN A 528 -7.67 18.95 -15.02
C GLN A 528 -7.93 20.38 -14.54
N ASP A 529 -7.72 21.37 -15.41
CA ASP A 529 -7.93 22.80 -15.12
C ASP A 529 -7.24 23.30 -13.83
N GLY A 530 -6.05 22.77 -13.53
CA GLY A 530 -5.29 23.11 -12.32
C GLY A 530 -5.79 22.42 -11.04
N ILE A 531 -6.70 21.45 -11.16
CA ILE A 531 -7.18 20.61 -10.07
C ILE A 531 -6.57 19.22 -10.21
N ILE A 532 -5.87 18.76 -9.17
CA ILE A 532 -5.32 17.41 -9.08
C ILE A 532 -6.30 16.54 -8.29
N THR A 533 -6.83 15.48 -8.90
CA THR A 533 -7.74 14.53 -8.22
C THR A 533 -7.16 13.12 -8.23
N ILE A 534 -6.96 12.55 -7.05
CA ILE A 534 -6.38 11.22 -6.86
C ILE A 534 -7.24 10.42 -5.90
N ASN A 535 -7.78 9.29 -6.39
CA ASN A 535 -8.43 8.30 -5.54
C ASN A 535 -7.37 7.35 -4.98
N LEU A 536 -7.19 7.38 -3.66
CA LEU A 536 -6.24 6.50 -2.96
C LEU A 536 -6.87 5.16 -2.57
N GLY A 537 -8.19 5.00 -2.73
CA GLY A 537 -8.90 3.79 -2.35
C GLY A 537 -8.97 3.60 -0.84
N ASP A 538 -8.87 2.35 -0.41
CA ASP A 538 -8.95 1.93 0.99
C ASP A 538 -7.60 2.15 1.70
N LEU A 539 -7.56 3.06 2.68
CA LEU A 539 -6.39 3.41 3.49
C LEU A 539 -6.64 3.25 5.01
N PRO A 540 -5.77 2.56 5.77
CA PRO A 540 -4.63 1.75 5.34
C PRO A 540 -5.02 0.63 4.37
N TYR A 541 -4.07 0.15 3.57
CA TYR A 541 -4.37 -0.94 2.64
C TYR A 541 -4.53 -2.25 3.41
N ALA A 542 -5.68 -2.90 3.22
CA ALA A 542 -5.98 -4.17 3.87
C ALA A 542 -5.18 -5.34 3.24
N PRO A 543 -4.86 -6.39 4.01
CA PRO A 543 -5.08 -6.53 5.46
C PRO A 543 -4.13 -5.64 6.29
N ALA A 544 -4.63 -5.09 7.40
CA ALA A 544 -3.87 -4.21 8.29
C ALA A 544 -3.97 -4.67 9.76
N ALA A 545 -3.01 -4.27 10.60
CA ALA A 545 -3.05 -4.47 12.05
C ALA A 545 -3.59 -3.21 12.75
N PRO A 546 -4.07 -3.27 14.00
CA PRO A 546 -4.50 -2.08 14.76
C PRO A 546 -3.44 -0.97 14.82
N GLU A 547 -2.19 -1.36 14.96
CA GLU A 547 -1.02 -0.49 14.97
C GLU A 547 -0.51 -0.10 13.59
N SER A 548 -1.09 -0.62 12.51
CA SER A 548 -0.63 -0.29 11.16
C SER A 548 -0.76 1.19 10.86
N ARG A 549 0.20 1.71 10.11
CA ARG A 549 0.26 3.11 9.68
C ARG A 549 0.64 3.16 8.22
N THR A 550 -0.21 3.79 7.43
CA THR A 550 0.07 4.07 6.01
C THR A 550 0.33 5.54 5.84
N HIS A 551 1.46 5.89 5.22
CA HIS A 551 1.83 7.25 4.88
C HIS A 551 1.97 7.38 3.36
N ILE A 552 1.24 8.31 2.76
CA ILE A 552 1.26 8.63 1.34
C ILE A 552 1.79 10.05 1.18
N ARG A 553 2.75 10.21 0.26
CA ARG A 553 3.29 11.51 -0.14
C ARG A 553 3.04 11.72 -1.63
N LEU A 554 2.34 12.80 -1.95
CA LEU A 554 2.20 13.30 -3.31
C LEU A 554 3.14 14.50 -3.48
N THR A 555 3.86 14.55 -4.59
CA THR A 555 4.69 15.71 -4.93
C THR A 555 4.45 16.14 -6.36
N TYR A 556 4.47 17.44 -6.61
CA TYR A 556 4.42 17.99 -7.97
C TYR A 556 5.11 19.35 -8.02
N HIS A 557 5.36 19.86 -9.22
CA HIS A 557 5.95 21.18 -9.41
C HIS A 557 4.91 22.18 -9.91
N ILE A 558 5.02 23.40 -9.40
CA ILE A 558 4.34 24.57 -9.91
C ILE A 558 5.35 25.60 -10.39
N ARG A 559 4.95 26.40 -11.38
CA ARG A 559 5.71 27.53 -11.88
C ARG A 559 4.88 28.80 -11.79
N ALA A 560 5.50 29.90 -11.43
CA ALA A 560 4.91 31.23 -11.44
C ALA A 560 4.46 31.61 -12.85
N LYS A 561 3.24 32.15 -12.96
CA LYS A 561 2.78 32.91 -14.12
C LYS A 561 3.38 34.30 -14.09
N GLY A 562 3.20 35.04 -15.18
CA GLY A 562 3.66 36.42 -15.33
C GLY A 562 3.16 37.37 -14.24
N ALA A 563 2.01 37.08 -13.61
CA ALA A 563 1.44 37.92 -12.53
C ALA A 563 2.02 37.64 -11.13
N ALA A 564 2.80 36.58 -10.94
CA ALA A 564 3.27 36.19 -9.62
C ALA A 564 4.48 37.03 -9.18
N HIS A 565 4.27 37.94 -8.23
CA HIS A 565 5.32 38.65 -7.52
C HIS A 565 4.90 38.96 -6.07
N GLY A 566 5.82 38.76 -5.13
CA GLY A 566 5.62 39.03 -3.71
C GLY A 566 6.12 37.91 -2.80
N SER A 567 6.14 38.17 -1.50
CA SER A 567 6.68 37.24 -0.49
C SER A 567 5.64 36.28 0.10
N HIS A 568 4.34 36.50 -0.16
CA HIS A 568 3.24 35.79 0.48
C HIS A 568 2.22 35.24 -0.54
N LEU A 569 2.70 34.45 -1.51
CA LEU A 569 1.86 33.90 -2.57
C LEU A 569 1.30 32.53 -2.19
N HIS A 570 -0.01 32.39 -2.16
CA HIS A 570 -0.69 31.11 -1.88
C HIS A 570 -0.61 30.21 -3.10
N THR A 571 -0.13 28.98 -2.92
CA THR A 571 0.03 28.00 -4.02
C THR A 571 -1.27 27.33 -4.45
N ASN A 572 -2.30 27.37 -3.61
CA ASN A 572 -3.61 26.76 -3.84
C ASN A 572 -4.75 27.72 -3.51
N LYS A 573 -5.94 27.39 -4.00
CA LYS A 573 -7.18 28.05 -3.60
C LYS A 573 -7.56 27.59 -2.20
N ASP A 574 -7.74 28.55 -1.30
CA ASP A 574 -8.12 28.29 0.09
C ASP A 574 -9.47 27.56 0.15
N SER A 575 -9.59 26.58 1.03
CA SER A 575 -10.81 25.76 1.23
C SER A 575 -11.22 24.86 0.06
N GLU A 576 -10.60 24.95 -1.11
CA GLU A 576 -10.85 24.05 -2.25
C GLU A 576 -9.85 22.87 -2.32
N THR A 577 -8.82 22.90 -1.48
CA THR A 577 -7.81 21.84 -1.35
C THR A 577 -8.13 20.99 -0.12
N ALA A 578 -8.49 19.72 -0.33
CA ALA A 578 -8.96 18.85 0.74
C ALA A 578 -8.74 17.36 0.46
N VAL A 579 -8.86 16.56 1.53
CA VAL A 579 -9.10 15.12 1.44
C VAL A 579 -10.53 14.85 1.84
N SER A 580 -11.25 14.11 0.99
CA SER A 580 -12.58 13.60 1.30
C SER A 580 -12.49 12.11 1.62
N PHE A 581 -13.21 11.67 2.65
CA PHE A 581 -13.15 10.28 3.09
C PHE A 581 -14.47 9.74 3.67
N LEU A 582 -14.68 8.44 3.49
CA LEU A 582 -15.79 7.69 4.10
C LEU A 582 -15.25 6.73 5.17
N GLU A 583 -15.95 6.72 6.30
CA GLU A 583 -15.65 5.85 7.43
C GLU A 583 -16.50 4.57 7.33
N PRO A 584 -15.91 3.39 7.56
CA PRO A 584 -16.67 2.14 7.50
C PRO A 584 -17.55 1.97 8.74
N ASN A 585 -18.68 1.28 8.59
CA ASN A 585 -19.44 0.65 9.65
C ASN A 585 -19.29 -0.87 9.54
N HIS A 586 -19.41 -1.55 10.68
CA HIS A 586 -19.53 -3.01 10.74
C HIS A 586 -20.96 -3.37 11.15
N LEU A 587 -21.80 -3.69 10.16
CA LEU A 587 -23.24 -3.88 10.37
C LEU A 587 -23.64 -5.34 10.68
N THR A 588 -22.74 -6.30 10.53
CA THR A 588 -23.05 -7.73 10.67
C THR A 588 -21.97 -8.42 11.48
N ALA A 589 -22.25 -8.67 12.76
CA ALA A 589 -21.28 -9.06 13.78
C ALA A 589 -20.40 -10.29 13.46
N ASP A 590 -20.89 -11.19 12.62
CA ASP A 590 -20.23 -12.45 12.26
C ASP A 590 -19.65 -12.45 10.82
N SER A 591 -19.52 -11.26 10.22
CA SER A 591 -19.08 -11.07 8.83
C SER A 591 -17.86 -10.15 8.77
N PRO A 592 -16.87 -10.42 7.90
CA PRO A 592 -15.73 -9.52 7.71
C PRO A 592 -16.08 -8.26 6.90
N LEU A 593 -17.32 -8.14 6.40
CA LEU A 593 -17.72 -7.07 5.49
C LEU A 593 -17.99 -5.75 6.21
N LEU A 594 -17.34 -4.69 5.72
CA LEU A 594 -17.56 -3.31 6.14
C LEU A 594 -18.42 -2.56 5.13
N THR A 595 -19.26 -1.64 5.61
CA THR A 595 -20.12 -0.79 4.77
C THR A 595 -19.69 0.67 4.85
N TYR A 596 -19.72 1.38 3.73
CA TYR A 596 -19.30 2.78 3.64
C TYR A 596 -20.52 3.70 3.43
N ASP A 597 -21.47 3.61 4.35
CA ASP A 597 -22.75 4.34 4.34
C ASP A 597 -22.78 5.55 5.29
N ASN A 598 -21.67 5.81 5.99
CA ASN A 598 -21.51 7.04 6.77
C ASN A 598 -21.45 8.29 5.87
N PRO A 599 -21.84 9.47 6.39
CA PRO A 599 -21.71 10.72 5.65
C PRO A 599 -20.26 11.00 5.23
N LEU A 600 -20.08 11.53 4.01
CA LEU A 600 -18.77 11.97 3.53
C LEU A 600 -18.20 13.05 4.45
N ARG A 601 -16.97 12.85 4.90
CA ARG A 601 -16.21 13.83 5.68
C ARG A 601 -15.14 14.47 4.80
N THR A 602 -14.76 15.69 5.14
CA THR A 602 -13.74 16.47 4.42
C THR A 602 -12.78 17.10 5.41
N LEU A 603 -11.48 17.00 5.12
CA LEU A 603 -10.41 17.64 5.86
C LEU A 603 -9.62 18.54 4.92
N HIS A 604 -9.54 19.84 5.23
CA HIS A 604 -8.87 20.81 4.38
C HIS A 604 -7.37 20.87 4.70
N PHE A 605 -6.56 20.88 3.64
CA PHE A 605 -5.12 21.07 3.80
C PHE A 605 -4.80 22.50 4.25
N PRO A 606 -3.67 22.71 4.97
CA PRO A 606 -3.12 24.03 5.11
C PRO A 606 -2.71 24.59 3.74
N THR A 607 -2.68 25.91 3.62
CA THR A 607 -2.28 26.59 2.38
C THR A 607 -0.82 27.02 2.52
N PRO A 608 0.14 26.37 1.82
CA PRO A 608 1.51 26.82 1.85
C PRO A 608 1.69 28.08 1.01
N ILE A 609 2.66 28.87 1.46
CA ILE A 609 3.05 30.15 0.88
C ILE A 609 4.44 29.99 0.26
N VAL A 610 4.65 30.64 -0.89
CA VAL A 610 5.96 30.81 -1.51
C VAL A 610 6.24 32.29 -1.76
N SER A 611 7.53 32.62 -1.92
CA SER A 611 7.98 33.96 -2.33
C SER A 611 8.42 33.91 -3.79
N CYS A 612 8.02 34.89 -4.61
CA CYS A 612 8.53 35.05 -5.96
C CYS A 612 8.90 36.51 -6.18
N ASN A 613 10.17 36.78 -6.47
CA ASN A 613 10.67 38.13 -6.71
C ASN A 613 11.09 38.24 -8.17
N ALA A 614 10.12 38.17 -9.08
CA ALA A 614 10.38 38.39 -10.50
C ALA A 614 10.73 39.86 -10.76
N ASP A 615 11.72 40.11 -11.62
CA ASP A 615 12.14 41.46 -12.02
C ASP A 615 11.00 42.23 -12.72
N TYR A 616 10.16 41.49 -13.46
CA TYR A 616 9.05 42.02 -14.24
C TYR A 616 7.82 41.13 -14.07
N THR A 617 6.63 41.73 -14.10
CA THR A 617 5.36 40.99 -14.19
C THR A 617 4.49 41.50 -15.32
N ILE A 618 3.59 40.62 -15.75
CA ILE A 618 2.46 40.97 -16.59
C ILE A 618 1.18 40.50 -15.92
N GLU A 619 0.18 41.38 -15.86
CA GLU A 619 -1.14 41.07 -15.35
C GLU A 619 -2.19 41.36 -16.41
N LYS A 620 -3.13 40.44 -16.56
CA LYS A 620 -4.30 40.59 -17.43
C LYS A 620 -5.58 40.53 -16.63
N TYR A 621 -6.50 41.46 -16.93
CA TYR A 621 -7.83 41.53 -16.35
C TYR A 621 -8.90 41.69 -17.43
N ALA A 622 -10.12 41.27 -17.12
CA ALA A 622 -11.31 41.44 -17.93
C ALA A 622 -12.39 42.23 -17.16
N GLY A 623 -13.27 42.89 -17.90
CA GLY A 623 -14.34 43.73 -17.36
C GLY A 623 -15.42 44.05 -18.38
N THR A 624 -16.58 44.49 -17.91
CA THR A 624 -17.73 44.86 -18.79
C THR A 624 -17.81 46.37 -19.06
N ALA A 625 -17.04 47.17 -18.33
CA ALA A 625 -16.90 48.61 -18.54
C ALA A 625 -15.43 49.01 -18.45
N THR A 626 -15.06 50.14 -19.08
CA THR A 626 -13.67 50.64 -19.11
C THR A 626 -13.09 50.91 -17.72
N ASP A 627 -13.95 51.23 -16.76
CA ASP A 627 -13.56 51.59 -15.40
C ASP A 627 -13.62 50.38 -14.44
N ASP A 628 -14.02 49.21 -14.93
CA ASP A 628 -14.36 48.00 -14.15
C ASP A 628 -13.63 46.75 -14.66
N VAL A 629 -12.31 46.87 -14.90
CA VAL A 629 -11.48 45.83 -15.54
C VAL A 629 -10.45 45.25 -14.57
N PHE A 630 -10.92 44.45 -13.62
CA PHE A 630 -10.06 43.85 -12.57
C PHE A 630 -10.39 42.38 -12.26
N TYR A 631 -11.15 41.69 -13.13
CA TYR A 631 -11.54 40.30 -12.94
C TYR A 631 -10.69 39.33 -13.76
N LYS A 632 -10.35 38.16 -13.23
CA LYS A 632 -9.71 37.06 -13.99
C LYS A 632 -10.70 36.22 -14.80
N SER A 633 -11.97 36.26 -14.41
CA SER A 633 -13.08 35.59 -15.09
C SER A 633 -14.33 36.43 -14.98
N ILE A 634 -15.06 36.60 -16.09
CA ILE A 634 -16.38 37.25 -16.11
C ILE A 634 -17.36 36.41 -16.92
N SER A 635 -18.64 36.51 -16.58
CA SER A 635 -19.75 35.98 -17.40
C SER A 635 -20.48 37.15 -18.04
N VAL A 636 -20.66 37.10 -19.36
CA VAL A 636 -21.28 38.17 -20.15
C VAL A 636 -22.29 37.59 -21.14
N THR A 637 -23.17 38.44 -21.64
CA THR A 637 -24.07 38.06 -22.72
C THR A 637 -23.38 38.21 -24.08
N ALA A 638 -23.78 37.40 -25.05
CA ALA A 638 -23.30 37.52 -26.42
C ALA A 638 -23.55 38.95 -26.97
N CYS A 639 -22.68 39.39 -27.88
CA CYS A 639 -22.82 40.67 -28.59
C CYS A 639 -22.60 41.92 -27.72
N GLN A 640 -21.98 41.76 -26.55
CA GLN A 640 -21.49 42.85 -25.70
C GLN A 640 -19.99 43.10 -25.89
N THR A 641 -19.55 44.33 -25.59
CA THR A 641 -18.13 44.66 -25.55
C THR A 641 -17.56 44.32 -24.18
N VAL A 642 -16.56 43.46 -24.16
CA VAL A 642 -15.66 43.19 -23.03
C VAL A 642 -14.42 44.05 -23.17
N TYR A 643 -13.92 44.54 -22.04
CA TYR A 643 -12.67 45.28 -21.96
C TYR A 643 -11.62 44.44 -21.26
N TYR A 644 -10.40 44.48 -21.80
CA TYR A 644 -9.22 43.91 -21.19
C TYR A 644 -8.27 45.00 -20.76
N ARG A 645 -7.62 44.79 -19.61
CA ARG A 645 -6.57 45.65 -19.07
C ARG A 645 -5.31 44.81 -18.90
N PHE A 646 -4.20 45.36 -19.36
CA PHE A 646 -2.88 44.73 -19.31
C PHE A 646 -1.96 45.64 -18.53
N GLU A 647 -1.30 45.12 -17.52
CA GLU A 647 -0.32 45.86 -16.72
C GLU A 647 1.02 45.17 -16.82
N VAL A 648 2.06 45.93 -17.19
CA VAL A 648 3.44 45.46 -17.18
C VAL A 648 4.19 46.23 -16.10
N HIS A 649 4.63 45.53 -15.05
CA HIS A 649 5.37 46.13 -13.94
C HIS A 649 6.86 45.86 -14.07
N ASN A 650 7.67 46.86 -13.73
CA ASN A 650 9.11 46.78 -13.63
C ASN A 650 9.55 47.04 -12.19
N TYR A 651 10.00 45.99 -11.50
CA TYR A 651 10.46 46.04 -10.11
C TYR A 651 11.97 46.30 -9.98
N THR A 652 12.67 46.52 -11.10
CA THR A 652 14.10 46.82 -11.09
C THR A 652 14.36 48.31 -10.94
N ASP A 653 15.60 48.65 -10.56
CA ASP A 653 16.06 50.04 -10.41
C ASP A 653 16.48 50.70 -11.73
N SER A 654 16.17 50.07 -12.88
CA SER A 654 16.50 50.58 -14.22
C SER A 654 15.30 50.48 -15.16
N ASP A 655 15.22 51.40 -16.12
CA ASP A 655 14.22 51.34 -17.19
C ASP A 655 14.36 50.04 -18.00
N ALA A 656 13.23 49.38 -18.27
CA ALA A 656 13.18 48.14 -19.03
C ALA A 656 12.52 48.36 -20.39
N VAL A 657 13.09 47.77 -21.44
CA VAL A 657 12.54 47.85 -22.81
C VAL A 657 12.01 46.48 -23.21
N PHE A 658 10.75 46.43 -23.61
CA PHE A 658 10.08 45.20 -24.03
C PHE A 658 9.80 45.21 -25.53
N PRO A 659 10.24 44.19 -26.29
CA PRO A 659 10.01 44.10 -27.73
C PRO A 659 8.53 44.09 -28.11
N LEU A 660 7.71 43.31 -27.42
CA LEU A 660 6.35 43.03 -27.85
C LEU A 660 5.45 42.63 -26.68
N LEU A 661 4.26 43.23 -26.63
CA LEU A 661 3.11 42.78 -25.84
C LEU A 661 1.96 42.47 -26.78
N TYR A 662 1.43 41.25 -26.70
CA TYR A 662 0.32 40.83 -27.55
C TYR A 662 -0.70 39.97 -26.80
N ASP A 663 -1.88 39.88 -27.40
CA ASP A 663 -3.07 39.23 -26.88
C ASP A 663 -3.53 38.13 -27.84
N VAL A 664 -3.91 36.96 -27.31
CA VAL A 664 -4.34 35.80 -28.13
C VAL A 664 -5.54 35.11 -27.53
N ARG A 665 -6.60 35.03 -28.34
CA ARG A 665 -7.93 34.54 -27.96
C ARG A 665 -8.20 33.14 -28.48
N GLY A 666 -9.08 32.42 -27.77
CA GLY A 666 -9.63 31.14 -28.21
C GLY A 666 -8.62 30.00 -28.22
N VAL A 667 -7.50 30.17 -27.51
CA VAL A 667 -6.45 29.14 -27.35
C VAL A 667 -6.51 28.57 -25.93
N GLN A 668 -6.06 27.32 -25.77
CA GLN A 668 -6.08 26.64 -24.48
C GLN A 668 -4.74 26.67 -23.76
N THR A 669 -3.63 26.76 -24.50
CA THR A 669 -2.28 26.74 -23.95
C THR A 669 -1.45 27.95 -24.37
N ILE A 670 -0.38 28.20 -23.62
CA ILE A 670 0.58 29.25 -23.94
C ILE A 670 1.38 28.92 -25.21
N GLU A 671 1.64 27.65 -25.50
CA GLU A 671 2.27 27.21 -26.74
C GLU A 671 1.39 27.50 -27.96
N GLU A 672 0.09 27.27 -27.85
CA GLU A 672 -0.89 27.66 -28.88
C GLU A 672 -0.91 29.18 -29.03
N ALA A 673 -0.96 29.94 -27.93
CA ALA A 673 -0.92 31.40 -27.98
C ALA A 673 0.32 31.92 -28.72
N ARG A 674 1.50 31.38 -28.41
CA ARG A 674 2.77 31.81 -29.03
C ARG A 674 2.88 31.45 -30.51
N SER A 675 2.23 30.37 -30.94
CA SER A 675 2.24 29.92 -32.33
C SER A 675 1.09 30.48 -33.17
N ASN A 676 0.12 31.14 -32.53
CA ASN A 676 -1.06 31.67 -33.20
C ASN A 676 -0.70 32.89 -34.08
N PRO A 677 -0.95 32.85 -35.40
CA PRO A 677 -0.70 33.98 -36.28
C PRO A 677 -1.68 35.14 -36.06
N ASP A 678 -2.89 34.87 -35.53
CA ASP A 678 -3.98 35.83 -35.35
C ASP A 678 -3.90 36.55 -34.00
N ARG A 679 -2.70 37.02 -33.63
CA ARG A 679 -2.44 37.75 -32.38
C ARG A 679 -2.75 39.24 -32.52
N LEU A 680 -3.38 39.82 -31.50
CA LEU A 680 -3.60 41.25 -31.40
C LEU A 680 -2.39 41.92 -30.73
N ILE A 681 -1.68 42.76 -31.47
CA ILE A 681 -0.56 43.53 -30.93
C ILE A 681 -1.10 44.66 -30.04
N ILE A 682 -0.67 44.69 -28.79
CA ILE A 682 -1.07 45.69 -27.80
C ILE A 682 -0.03 46.82 -27.73
N ALA A 683 1.26 46.47 -27.72
CA ALA A 683 2.37 47.42 -27.73
C ALA A 683 3.64 46.80 -28.35
N GLU A 684 4.47 47.64 -28.98
CA GLU A 684 5.76 47.26 -29.57
C GLU A 684 6.86 48.21 -29.10
N ASN A 685 8.04 47.68 -28.81
CA ASN A 685 9.25 48.43 -28.43
C ASN A 685 8.98 49.54 -27.40
N PHE A 686 8.28 49.20 -26.33
CA PHE A 686 7.88 50.15 -25.29
C PHE A 686 8.82 50.06 -24.08
N THR A 687 8.93 51.17 -23.36
CA THR A 687 9.77 51.28 -22.17
C THR A 687 8.90 51.40 -20.93
N VAL A 688 9.18 50.59 -19.91
CA VAL A 688 8.60 50.73 -18.57
C VAL A 688 9.68 51.29 -17.64
N PRO A 689 9.48 52.49 -17.06
CA PRO A 689 10.45 53.10 -16.16
C PRO A 689 10.77 52.21 -14.95
N ALA A 690 11.93 52.41 -14.33
CA ALA A 690 12.29 51.76 -13.07
C ALA A 690 11.20 51.92 -12.00
N GLN A 691 10.90 50.85 -11.26
CA GLN A 691 9.90 50.84 -10.17
C GLN A 691 8.53 51.40 -10.59
N SER A 692 8.08 51.07 -11.79
CA SER A 692 6.86 51.64 -12.40
C SER A 692 6.04 50.61 -13.18
N THR A 693 4.86 51.03 -13.62
CA THR A 693 3.88 50.20 -14.32
C THR A 693 3.46 50.89 -15.61
N ALA A 694 3.40 50.14 -16.71
CA ALA A 694 2.72 50.55 -17.92
C ALA A 694 1.39 49.83 -18.05
N GLU A 695 0.32 50.58 -18.32
CA GLU A 695 -1.04 50.06 -18.47
C GLU A 695 -1.52 50.22 -19.91
N PHE A 696 -2.19 49.19 -20.42
CA PHE A 696 -2.80 49.16 -21.75
C PHE A 696 -4.22 48.61 -21.66
N THR A 697 -5.09 49.03 -22.58
CA THR A 697 -6.47 48.53 -22.65
C THR A 697 -6.85 48.11 -24.06
N ALA A 698 -7.68 47.07 -24.18
CA ALA A 698 -8.23 46.61 -25.46
C ALA A 698 -9.72 46.26 -25.32
N GLY A 699 -10.49 46.53 -26.37
CA GLY A 699 -11.90 46.14 -26.44
C GLY A 699 -12.11 44.92 -27.33
N TYR A 700 -13.06 44.07 -26.95
CA TYR A 700 -13.45 42.88 -27.69
C TYR A 700 -14.97 42.74 -27.69
N LYS A 701 -15.58 42.60 -28.86
CA LYS A 701 -17.03 42.35 -28.97
C LYS A 701 -17.28 40.85 -29.04
N THR A 702 -18.04 40.32 -28.08
CA THR A 702 -18.40 38.90 -28.04
C THR A 702 -19.34 38.52 -29.17
N SER A 703 -19.31 37.26 -29.56
CA SER A 703 -20.11 36.68 -30.65
C SER A 703 -20.99 35.54 -30.13
N CYS A 704 -22.08 35.26 -30.84
CA CYS A 704 -22.96 34.14 -30.52
C CYS A 704 -22.26 32.79 -30.60
N GLY A 705 -22.52 31.91 -29.64
CA GLY A 705 -21.96 30.55 -29.60
C GLY A 705 -20.47 30.47 -29.27
N GLU A 706 -19.82 31.57 -28.84
CA GLU A 706 -18.40 31.58 -28.44
C GLU A 706 -18.10 30.71 -27.20
N GLY A 707 -19.07 30.52 -26.31
CA GLY A 707 -18.87 29.76 -25.08
C GLY A 707 -17.81 30.39 -24.18
N THR A 708 -16.82 29.62 -23.73
CA THR A 708 -15.72 30.13 -22.91
C THR A 708 -14.55 30.56 -23.80
N VAL A 709 -14.26 31.86 -23.80
CA VAL A 709 -13.12 32.45 -24.49
C VAL A 709 -11.97 32.61 -23.49
N SER A 710 -10.97 31.74 -23.60
CA SER A 710 -9.68 31.90 -22.93
C SER A 710 -8.83 32.90 -23.70
N ASP A 711 -8.15 33.78 -22.97
CA ASP A 711 -7.43 34.87 -23.59
C ASP A 711 -6.09 35.16 -22.88
N PHE A 712 -4.99 35.01 -23.60
CA PHE A 712 -3.62 35.07 -23.10
C PHE A 712 -2.95 36.39 -23.47
N ALA A 713 -2.40 37.08 -22.48
CA ALA A 713 -1.44 38.16 -22.71
C ALA A 713 -0.02 37.60 -22.64
N VAL A 714 0.79 37.92 -23.63
CA VAL A 714 2.19 37.47 -23.72
C VAL A 714 3.10 38.69 -23.87
N LEU A 715 4.04 38.81 -22.95
CA LEU A 715 5.11 39.82 -22.95
C LEU A 715 6.42 39.16 -23.35
N GLU A 716 6.99 39.56 -24.48
CA GLU A 716 8.34 39.16 -24.86
C GLU A 716 9.36 40.02 -24.10
N THR A 717 10.39 39.39 -23.53
CA THR A 717 11.45 40.09 -22.75
C THR A 717 12.83 39.94 -23.39
N GLY A 718 12.88 39.60 -24.68
CA GLY A 718 14.11 39.33 -25.44
C GLY A 718 14.41 37.84 -25.55
N ASP A 719 14.92 37.23 -24.48
CA ASP A 719 15.34 35.81 -24.49
C ASP A 719 14.26 34.85 -23.97
N THR A 720 13.19 35.40 -23.39
CA THR A 720 12.07 34.64 -22.80
C THR A 720 10.77 35.42 -22.98
N TYR A 721 9.70 34.88 -22.41
CA TYR A 721 8.40 35.52 -22.34
C TYR A 721 7.81 35.37 -20.94
N LEU A 722 6.98 36.34 -20.56
CA LEU A 722 6.06 36.23 -19.43
C LEU A 722 4.65 36.18 -19.99
N TYR A 723 3.74 35.54 -19.27
CA TYR A 723 2.35 35.48 -19.71
C TYR A 723 1.39 35.46 -18.54
N ASP A 724 0.20 35.98 -18.77
CA ASP A 724 -0.93 35.88 -17.87
C ASP A 724 -2.22 35.73 -18.69
N ASN A 725 -3.31 35.28 -18.07
CA ASN A 725 -4.53 34.99 -18.79
C ASN A 725 -5.79 35.40 -18.01
N ALA A 726 -6.83 35.70 -18.77
CA ALA A 726 -8.18 35.93 -18.28
C ALA A 726 -9.17 35.09 -19.10
N SER A 727 -10.37 34.90 -18.59
CA SER A 727 -11.43 34.15 -19.27
C SER A 727 -12.75 34.91 -19.31
N VAL A 728 -13.50 34.71 -20.38
CA VAL A 728 -14.83 35.29 -20.57
C VAL A 728 -15.78 34.16 -20.92
N ILE A 729 -16.84 34.00 -20.13
CA ILE A 729 -17.91 33.03 -20.40
C ILE A 729 -19.05 33.79 -21.07
N VAL A 730 -19.34 33.43 -22.32
CA VAL A 730 -20.38 34.06 -23.13
C VAL A 730 -21.65 33.21 -23.10
N HIS A 731 -22.76 33.82 -22.72
CA HIS A 731 -24.09 33.21 -22.75
C HIS A 731 -24.95 33.84 -23.84
N ASP A 732 -25.62 32.99 -24.63
CA ASP A 732 -26.63 33.41 -25.58
C ASP A 732 -27.93 33.73 -24.81
N ASP A 733 -28.11 34.99 -24.43
CA ASP A 733 -29.27 35.46 -23.66
C ASP A 733 -30.38 35.99 -24.59
N THR A 734 -31.46 36.50 -23.99
CA THR A 734 -32.60 37.08 -24.66
C THR A 734 -32.42 38.59 -24.91
N ALA A 735 -33.08 39.08 -25.95
CA ALA A 735 -33.10 40.46 -26.38
C ALA A 735 -34.53 40.89 -26.78
N TYR A 736 -34.69 42.16 -27.12
CA TYR A 736 -35.96 42.74 -27.55
C TYR A 736 -35.80 43.55 -28.84
N TYR A 737 -36.88 43.66 -29.61
CA TYR A 737 -36.98 44.55 -30.76
C TYR A 737 -38.38 45.11 -30.91
N THR A 738 -38.48 46.20 -31.67
CA THR A 738 -39.74 46.89 -31.94
C THR A 738 -40.06 46.80 -33.43
N VAL A 739 -41.28 46.39 -33.76
CA VAL A 739 -41.81 46.43 -35.12
C VAL A 739 -42.68 47.66 -35.28
N GLU A 740 -42.26 48.55 -36.17
CA GLU A 740 -42.95 49.79 -36.50
C GLU A 740 -43.74 49.63 -37.79
N TYR A 741 -44.98 50.14 -37.80
CA TYR A 741 -45.84 50.08 -38.98
C TYR A 741 -46.09 51.50 -39.48
N LEU A 742 -45.58 51.78 -40.67
CA LEU A 742 -45.42 53.13 -41.20
C LEU A 742 -46.12 53.31 -42.54
N ASP A 743 -46.71 54.48 -42.76
CA ASP A 743 -47.03 54.96 -44.10
C ASP A 743 -45.72 55.28 -44.84
N LYS A 744 -45.52 54.69 -46.03
CA LYS A 744 -44.33 54.89 -46.86
C LYS A 744 -44.16 56.35 -47.31
N CYS A 745 -45.25 57.06 -47.54
CA CYS A 745 -45.22 58.43 -48.08
C CYS A 745 -45.05 59.49 -47.00
N THR A 746 -45.64 59.28 -45.82
CA THR A 746 -45.64 60.29 -44.74
C THR A 746 -44.72 59.95 -43.58
N GLY A 747 -44.28 58.68 -43.46
CA GLY A 747 -43.51 58.20 -42.31
C GLY A 747 -44.31 58.17 -41.01
N GLN A 748 -45.63 58.38 -41.06
CA GLN A 748 -46.48 58.38 -39.87
C GLN A 748 -46.84 56.94 -39.46
N ARG A 749 -47.00 56.75 -38.15
CA ARG A 749 -47.49 55.50 -37.57
C ARG A 749 -48.93 55.26 -37.98
N ILE A 750 -49.20 54.13 -38.62
CA ILE A 750 -50.55 53.76 -39.07
C ILE A 750 -51.24 52.78 -38.11
N CYS A 751 -50.48 52.18 -37.19
CA CYS A 751 -50.97 51.40 -36.07
C CYS A 751 -49.90 51.34 -34.96
N PRO A 752 -50.26 50.89 -33.74
CA PRO A 752 -49.31 50.77 -32.64
C PRO A 752 -48.13 49.85 -32.96
N ASP A 753 -46.96 50.23 -32.45
CA ASP A 753 -45.73 49.44 -32.54
C ASP A 753 -45.89 48.14 -31.76
N LEU A 754 -45.24 47.07 -32.24
CA LEU A 754 -45.19 45.79 -31.56
C LEU A 754 -43.82 45.65 -30.89
N LEU A 755 -43.78 45.68 -29.57
CA LEU A 755 -42.59 45.27 -28.82
C LEU A 755 -42.59 43.75 -28.71
N VAL A 756 -41.50 43.12 -29.14
CA VAL A 756 -41.26 41.69 -28.97
C VAL A 756 -40.11 41.53 -27.98
N THR A 757 -40.38 40.84 -26.87
CA THR A 757 -39.41 40.54 -25.81
C THR A 757 -39.03 39.07 -25.83
N ASP A 758 -38.01 38.69 -25.05
CA ASP A 758 -37.61 37.31 -24.79
C ASP A 758 -37.22 36.51 -26.05
N VAL A 759 -36.70 37.20 -27.07
CA VAL A 759 -36.21 36.56 -28.30
C VAL A 759 -34.73 36.29 -28.15
N ALA A 760 -34.27 35.10 -28.54
CA ALA A 760 -32.84 34.79 -28.47
C ALA A 760 -32.04 35.86 -29.24
N ALA A 761 -31.09 36.51 -28.55
CA ALA A 761 -30.29 37.63 -29.09
C ALA A 761 -29.53 37.25 -30.36
N CYS A 762 -29.25 35.96 -30.52
CA CYS A 762 -28.57 35.38 -31.67
C CYS A 762 -29.47 35.04 -32.86
N SER A 763 -30.77 35.35 -32.79
CA SER A 763 -31.71 35.06 -33.88
C SER A 763 -31.69 36.14 -34.96
N VAL A 764 -31.71 35.72 -36.22
CA VAL A 764 -32.01 36.62 -37.34
C VAL A 764 -33.53 36.73 -37.48
N ILE A 765 -34.08 37.91 -37.27
CA ILE A 765 -35.53 38.13 -37.34
C ILE A 765 -35.91 38.53 -38.76
N SER A 766 -36.85 37.80 -39.37
CA SER A 766 -37.34 38.17 -40.70
C SER A 766 -38.49 39.16 -40.61
N ALA A 767 -38.44 40.19 -41.45
CA ALA A 767 -39.57 41.09 -41.64
C ALA A 767 -40.84 40.35 -42.03
N HIS A 768 -40.71 39.25 -42.77
CA HIS A 768 -41.82 38.43 -43.26
C HIS A 768 -42.77 37.99 -42.16
N ASP A 769 -42.22 37.58 -41.02
CA ASP A 769 -42.97 37.02 -39.88
C ASP A 769 -43.84 38.07 -39.17
N HIS A 770 -43.62 39.36 -39.46
CA HIS A 770 -44.34 40.48 -38.88
C HIS A 770 -45.21 41.25 -39.88
N ILE A 771 -45.22 40.87 -41.16
CA ILE A 771 -46.13 41.48 -42.15
C ILE A 771 -47.56 41.07 -41.81
N ARG A 772 -48.44 42.06 -41.59
CA ARG A 772 -49.85 41.82 -41.27
C ARG A 772 -50.79 42.57 -42.21
N CYS A 773 -51.96 42.00 -42.45
CA CYS A 773 -53.02 42.69 -43.19
C CYS A 773 -53.60 43.81 -42.33
N LEU A 774 -53.46 45.06 -42.79
CA LEU A 774 -54.00 46.24 -42.13
C LEU A 774 -55.17 46.81 -42.95
N PRO A 775 -56.36 47.07 -42.36
CA PRO A 775 -57.49 47.62 -43.08
C PRO A 775 -57.13 48.95 -43.78
N CYS A 776 -57.42 49.07 -45.07
CA CYS A 776 -57.10 50.24 -45.91
C CYS A 776 -55.60 50.49 -46.17
N TRP A 777 -54.70 49.53 -45.86
CA TRP A 777 -53.27 49.63 -46.13
C TRP A 777 -52.71 48.38 -46.82
N LYS A 778 -51.79 48.56 -47.77
CA LYS A 778 -51.05 47.48 -48.47
C LYS A 778 -49.56 47.54 -48.17
N PHE A 779 -48.97 46.43 -47.75
CA PHE A 779 -47.53 46.32 -47.50
C PHE A 779 -46.71 46.58 -48.78
N VAL A 780 -45.58 47.28 -48.64
CA VAL A 780 -44.68 47.63 -49.75
C VAL A 780 -43.28 47.10 -49.53
N CYS A 781 -42.67 47.40 -48.39
CA CYS A 781 -41.28 47.02 -48.10
C CYS A 781 -40.98 47.10 -46.60
N ALA A 782 -39.91 46.44 -46.18
CA ALA A 782 -39.38 46.51 -44.82
C ALA A 782 -37.95 47.05 -44.83
N ILE A 783 -37.56 47.81 -43.80
CA ILE A 783 -36.19 48.29 -43.60
C ILE A 783 -35.80 48.13 -42.12
N PRO A 784 -34.79 47.30 -41.78
CA PRO A 784 -34.19 46.28 -42.65
C PRO A 784 -35.19 45.15 -42.98
N TYR A 785 -34.86 44.25 -43.92
CA TYR A 785 -35.70 43.05 -44.19
C TYR A 785 -35.33 41.86 -43.28
N HIS A 786 -34.08 41.82 -42.82
CA HIS A 786 -33.59 40.91 -41.79
C HIS A 786 -33.00 41.78 -40.68
N LEU A 787 -33.49 41.62 -39.47
CA LEU A 787 -33.01 42.35 -38.30
C LEU A 787 -31.99 41.50 -37.55
N HIS A 788 -30.77 42.03 -37.43
CA HIS A 788 -29.66 41.39 -36.73
C HIS A 788 -29.43 42.04 -35.37
N LEU A 789 -30.01 41.46 -34.31
CA LEU A 789 -29.96 42.02 -32.95
C LEU A 789 -28.52 42.23 -32.45
N CYS A 790 -27.61 41.32 -32.79
CA CYS A 790 -26.19 41.40 -32.42
C CYS A 790 -25.39 42.53 -33.09
N GLU A 791 -25.93 43.11 -34.17
CA GLU A 791 -25.33 44.28 -34.83
C GLU A 791 -25.84 45.60 -34.24
N GLY A 792 -26.71 45.53 -33.22
CA GLY A 792 -27.34 46.70 -32.59
C GLY A 792 -28.63 47.14 -33.26
N GLU A 793 -29.15 46.36 -34.22
CA GLU A 793 -30.44 46.63 -34.85
C GLU A 793 -31.58 46.13 -33.95
N ASN A 794 -32.43 47.04 -33.47
CA ASN A 794 -33.56 46.68 -32.61
C ASN A 794 -34.92 47.22 -33.11
N ILE A 795 -34.96 47.77 -34.32
CA ILE A 795 -36.16 48.34 -34.93
C ILE A 795 -36.35 47.78 -36.33
N LEU A 796 -37.49 47.13 -36.54
CA LEU A 796 -37.94 46.64 -37.82
C LEU A 796 -39.05 47.56 -38.36
N LYS A 797 -38.80 48.30 -39.45
CA LYS A 797 -39.79 49.22 -40.02
C LYS A 797 -40.51 48.58 -41.20
N LEU A 798 -41.82 48.35 -41.07
CA LEU A 798 -42.69 47.85 -42.13
C LEU A 798 -43.48 48.99 -42.76
N TYR A 799 -43.28 49.24 -44.05
CA TYR A 799 -43.90 50.33 -44.79
C TYR A 799 -45.11 49.86 -45.61
N TYR A 800 -46.19 50.62 -45.53
CA TYR A 800 -47.46 50.39 -46.20
C TYR A 800 -47.89 51.63 -46.99
N VAL A 801 -48.79 51.45 -47.96
CA VAL A 801 -49.46 52.54 -48.70
C VAL A 801 -50.98 52.36 -48.62
N PRO A 802 -51.78 53.44 -48.74
CA PRO A 802 -53.24 53.31 -48.79
C PRO A 802 -53.70 52.37 -49.91
N CYS A 803 -54.71 51.55 -49.65
CA CYS A 803 -55.27 50.56 -50.60
C CYS A 803 -55.82 51.16 -51.89
#